data_AF-A0A1I4MLC6-F1
#
_entry.id   AF-A0A1I4MLC6-F1
#
_cell.length_a   1.000
_cell.length_b   1.000
_cell.length_c   1.000
_cell.angle_alpha   90.00
_cell.angle_beta   90.00
_cell.angle_gamma   90.00
#
_symmetry.space_group_name_H-M   'P 1'
#
loop_
_entity.id
_entity.type
_entity.pdbx_description
1 polymer ?
#
loop_
_entity_poly.entity_id
_entity_poly.type
_entity_poly.pdbx_seq_one_letter_code
_entity_poly.pdbx_strand_id
1 'polypeptide(L)'
;ADAQESFVAEYGLSLVGGCCGTTPEHLRQVVERVRGAVPAGREVRPEPGAASLYQAVPFRQDTAYLAIGERTNANGSKRFRTAMLEGRWEDCVEIAREQIREGAHMLDLCVDYVGRDGVADMAELAGRLATASTLPVVLDSTEPAVLAAGLEKLGGRAVINSVNYEDGDGPGSRFAKITALAAEHGAALIALTIDEEGQARTAGQKVAVAERLIADLTGKWGIREEDILVDCLTFTICTGTEESRRDGVATIEAIGELKRRHPRVQTTLGLSNISFGLNPAARMVLNSVFLNECVKAGLDSAIVHASKILPIARIPDEQVRVALDLIYDRRAEGYDPLQRFLSLFEGVDTRSVQASRAEELAALPLEERLRRRIIDGERNGLEKDLDEALETRPALDIVNDTLLAGMKVVGELFGSGQMQLPFVLQSAEVMKTAVAHLEPHMEKAEGAEGKGTIVLATVRGDVHDIGKNLVDIILSNNGYTVVNLGIKQPVTAIVEAAEEHGADVIGMSGLLVKSTVIMKENLQELNARSLAGRYPVILGGAALTRAYVEQDLHALYDGEVRYARDAFEGLRLMDALMGVKRGVPGAKLPELKQRRVPRREGVQVAEPEPAGPVRSDVATDNPVPEPPFSGTRVVKGIQLQEYASWLDEDALFKGQWGLKAPRTGDGPSYRELVEREGRPRLRGWLERLHTENLLEAAVVYGYFPCHAEGEDLVVLAEDGAERCRFTFPRQRRGRRLCLADFFRPKESGQTDVVGFQVVTVGSRIGQATAELFAADAYRDYLELHGLSVQLAEALAEYWHARVRAELGFAGDDPDAIEDMFALKYRGARFSLGYGACPDLEDRAKIAELLRPERIG
;
A
#
# COMPACT_ATOMS: atom_id res chain seq x y z
N ALA A 1 -31.01 3.83 -22.07
CA ALA A 1 -30.43 4.01 -23.42
C ALA A 1 -29.70 5.34 -23.50
N ASP A 2 -30.29 6.44 -23.04
CA ASP A 2 -29.66 7.79 -23.07
C ASP A 2 -28.30 7.82 -22.33
N ALA A 3 -28.19 7.21 -21.15
CA ALA A 3 -26.91 7.11 -20.45
C ALA A 3 -25.83 6.36 -21.26
N GLN A 4 -26.21 5.28 -21.95
CA GLN A 4 -25.26 4.51 -22.78
C GLN A 4 -24.85 5.27 -24.05
N GLU A 5 -25.76 6.05 -24.63
CA GLU A 5 -25.45 6.95 -25.73
C GLU A 5 -24.41 8.00 -25.30
N SER A 6 -24.55 8.61 -24.11
CA SER A 6 -23.52 9.49 -23.53
C SER A 6 -22.20 8.78 -23.27
N PHE A 7 -22.22 7.54 -22.75
CA PHE A 7 -20.98 6.78 -22.54
C PHE A 7 -20.25 6.46 -23.85
N VAL A 8 -20.98 6.09 -24.91
CA VAL A 8 -20.42 5.89 -26.25
C VAL A 8 -19.87 7.19 -26.81
N ALA A 9 -20.61 8.29 -26.73
CA ALA A 9 -20.22 9.56 -27.34
C ALA A 9 -19.10 10.33 -26.59
N GLU A 10 -19.08 10.28 -25.25
CA GLU A 10 -18.17 11.11 -24.45
C GLU A 10 -16.96 10.34 -23.92
N TYR A 11 -17.15 9.07 -23.53
CA TYR A 11 -16.10 8.24 -22.92
C TYR A 11 -15.55 7.22 -23.89
N GLY A 12 -16.25 7.03 -25.00
CA GLY A 12 -15.78 6.21 -26.09
C GLY A 12 -15.89 4.73 -25.86
N LEU A 13 -17.02 4.26 -25.37
CA LEU A 13 -17.19 2.82 -25.33
C LEU A 13 -17.26 2.29 -26.76
N SER A 14 -16.26 1.53 -27.19
CA SER A 14 -16.23 0.96 -28.55
C SER A 14 -17.12 -0.32 -28.71
N LEU A 15 -17.80 -0.75 -27.63
CA LEU A 15 -18.59 -1.99 -27.47
C LEU A 15 -19.45 -1.79 -26.25
N VAL A 16 -20.74 -1.96 -26.48
CA VAL A 16 -21.77 -1.87 -25.46
C VAL A 16 -22.44 -3.23 -25.43
N GLY A 17 -22.51 -3.80 -24.25
CA GLY A 17 -23.11 -5.11 -24.01
C GLY A 17 -24.09 -5.03 -22.86
N GLY A 18 -24.85 -6.11 -22.72
CA GLY A 18 -25.67 -6.37 -21.54
C GLY A 18 -24.92 -7.25 -20.56
N CYS A 19 -25.33 -7.17 -19.31
CA CYS A 19 -25.06 -8.16 -18.29
C CYS A 19 -26.28 -8.20 -17.36
N CYS A 20 -26.15 -8.67 -16.11
CA CYS A 20 -27.34 -8.95 -15.30
C CYS A 20 -28.32 -7.80 -15.24
N GLY A 21 -29.58 -8.13 -15.53
CA GLY A 21 -30.70 -7.19 -15.67
C GLY A 21 -30.92 -6.67 -17.09
N THR A 22 -30.01 -6.91 -18.04
CA THR A 22 -30.17 -6.43 -19.42
C THR A 22 -31.07 -7.37 -20.23
N THR A 23 -32.24 -6.90 -20.64
CA THR A 23 -33.18 -7.67 -21.47
C THR A 23 -33.01 -7.36 -22.96
N PRO A 24 -33.57 -8.18 -23.86
CA PRO A 24 -33.61 -7.86 -25.29
C PRO A 24 -34.23 -6.49 -25.58
N GLU A 25 -35.22 -6.04 -24.80
CA GLU A 25 -35.80 -4.69 -24.97
C GLU A 25 -34.83 -3.58 -24.55
N HIS A 26 -34.09 -3.77 -23.44
CA HIS A 26 -33.01 -2.83 -23.07
C HIS A 26 -31.95 -2.75 -24.17
N LEU A 27 -31.51 -3.91 -24.68
CA LEU A 27 -30.52 -3.96 -25.72
C LEU A 27 -31.06 -3.39 -27.03
N ARG A 28 -32.34 -3.62 -27.37
CA ARG A 28 -32.99 -3.04 -28.56
C ARG A 28 -32.95 -1.51 -28.51
N GLN A 29 -33.30 -0.92 -27.36
CA GLN A 29 -33.25 0.53 -27.15
C GLN A 29 -31.82 1.07 -27.20
N VAL A 30 -30.85 0.37 -26.60
CA VAL A 30 -29.43 0.76 -26.64
C VAL A 30 -28.88 0.67 -28.06
N VAL A 31 -29.11 -0.45 -28.76
CA VAL A 31 -28.71 -0.66 -30.15
C VAL A 31 -29.35 0.39 -31.06
N GLU A 32 -30.63 0.71 -30.87
CA GLU A 32 -31.30 1.74 -31.65
C GLU A 32 -30.62 3.11 -31.51
N ARG A 33 -30.15 3.46 -30.30
CA ARG A 33 -29.38 4.70 -30.07
C ARG A 33 -27.96 4.65 -30.61
N VAL A 34 -27.27 3.52 -30.51
CA VAL A 34 -25.81 3.47 -30.79
C VAL A 34 -25.45 2.84 -32.14
N ARG A 35 -26.39 2.26 -32.90
CA ARG A 35 -26.09 1.54 -34.17
C ARG A 35 -25.45 2.40 -35.27
N GLY A 36 -25.58 3.72 -35.17
CA GLY A 36 -24.99 4.68 -36.10
C GLY A 36 -23.67 5.29 -35.61
N ALA A 37 -23.24 4.97 -34.38
CA ALA A 37 -22.02 5.51 -33.79
C ALA A 37 -20.78 4.81 -34.35
N VAL A 38 -19.70 5.56 -34.54
CA VAL A 38 -18.39 5.03 -34.92
C VAL A 38 -17.58 4.83 -33.65
N PRO A 39 -17.13 3.61 -33.32
CA PRO A 39 -16.26 3.38 -32.17
C PRO A 39 -14.96 4.17 -32.37
N ALA A 40 -14.57 5.09 -31.47
CA ALA A 40 -13.31 5.78 -31.72
C ALA A 40 -12.09 4.95 -31.32
N GLY A 41 -10.94 5.42 -31.78
CA GLY A 41 -9.70 4.66 -31.68
C GLY A 41 -9.22 4.50 -30.23
N ARG A 42 -8.49 3.40 -29.95
CA ARG A 42 -7.80 3.17 -28.65
C ARG A 42 -6.26 3.36 -28.67
N GLU A 43 -5.61 4.24 -27.86
CA GLU A 43 -4.17 4.49 -27.76
C GLU A 43 -3.67 3.65 -26.63
N VAL A 44 -2.94 2.62 -26.97
CA VAL A 44 -2.32 1.76 -25.97
C VAL A 44 -0.97 2.36 -25.66
N ARG A 45 -0.74 2.69 -24.38
CA ARG A 45 0.59 2.98 -23.87
C ARG A 45 0.97 1.87 -22.91
N PRO A 46 1.71 0.86 -23.37
CA PRO A 46 2.16 -0.19 -22.49
C PRO A 46 3.10 0.41 -21.43
N GLU A 47 2.85 0.05 -20.19
CA GLU A 47 3.76 0.33 -19.08
C GLU A 47 4.53 -0.97 -18.78
N PRO A 48 5.87 -0.99 -18.96
CA PRO A 48 6.66 -2.18 -18.69
C PRO A 48 6.71 -2.46 -17.19
N GLY A 49 6.43 -3.71 -16.82
CA GLY A 49 6.37 -4.11 -15.42
C GLY A 49 5.97 -5.56 -15.23
N ALA A 50 5.95 -5.96 -13.96
CA ALA A 50 5.45 -7.24 -13.49
C ALA A 50 4.17 -7.03 -12.68
N ALA A 51 3.41 -8.11 -12.43
CA ALA A 51 2.17 -8.01 -11.66
C ALA A 51 1.97 -9.25 -10.78
N SER A 52 1.36 -9.04 -9.63
CA SER A 52 0.74 -10.08 -8.82
C SER A 52 -0.78 -10.04 -9.01
N LEU A 53 -1.52 -10.86 -8.28
CA LEU A 53 -2.98 -10.74 -8.18
C LEU A 53 -3.44 -9.42 -7.54
N TYR A 54 -2.56 -8.75 -6.79
CA TYR A 54 -2.93 -7.64 -5.92
C TYR A 54 -2.48 -6.27 -6.44
N GLN A 55 -1.40 -6.22 -7.24
CA GLN A 55 -0.87 -4.97 -7.78
C GLN A 55 0.02 -5.21 -9.01
N ALA A 56 0.16 -4.17 -9.83
CA ALA A 56 1.17 -4.07 -10.87
C ALA A 56 2.34 -3.22 -10.37
N VAL A 57 3.56 -3.64 -10.72
CA VAL A 57 4.82 -2.96 -10.36
C VAL A 57 5.57 -2.61 -11.64
N PRO A 58 5.70 -1.31 -11.98
CA PRO A 58 6.51 -0.87 -13.11
C PRO A 58 7.97 -1.24 -12.92
N PHE A 59 8.69 -1.59 -14.00
CA PHE A 59 10.13 -1.87 -13.87
C PHE A 59 10.94 -0.60 -13.56
N ARG A 60 10.47 0.55 -14.04
CA ARG A 60 11.13 1.84 -13.81
C ARG A 60 10.53 2.53 -12.61
N GLN A 61 11.38 2.81 -11.63
CA GLN A 61 11.02 3.52 -10.42
C GLN A 61 11.46 4.99 -10.56
N ASP A 62 10.58 5.94 -10.19
CA ASP A 62 10.83 7.38 -10.40
C ASP A 62 11.92 7.96 -9.47
N THR A 63 12.08 7.42 -8.27
CA THR A 63 12.92 8.00 -7.20
C THR A 63 13.93 7.01 -6.60
N ALA A 64 14.01 5.79 -7.14
CA ALA A 64 14.86 4.71 -6.62
C ALA A 64 15.14 3.69 -7.73
N TYR A 65 15.80 2.59 -7.39
CA TYR A 65 15.88 1.38 -8.21
C TYR A 65 14.80 0.37 -7.76
N LEU A 66 14.43 -0.54 -8.64
CA LEU A 66 13.54 -1.65 -8.34
C LEU A 66 14.30 -2.73 -7.54
N ALA A 67 14.12 -2.72 -6.22
CA ALA A 67 14.62 -3.76 -5.33
C ALA A 67 13.88 -5.10 -5.51
N ILE A 68 14.60 -6.15 -5.86
CA ILE A 68 14.14 -7.54 -5.91
C ILE A 68 14.71 -8.27 -4.68
N GLY A 69 13.86 -8.83 -3.82
CA GLY A 69 14.30 -9.48 -2.59
C GLY A 69 15.00 -10.82 -2.83
N GLU A 70 16.26 -10.95 -2.40
CA GLU A 70 17.14 -12.09 -2.69
C GLU A 70 16.98 -13.32 -1.75
N ARG A 71 16.22 -13.20 -0.65
CA ARG A 71 16.32 -14.15 0.48
C ARG A 71 15.45 -15.40 0.32
N THR A 72 14.55 -15.41 -0.64
CA THR A 72 13.71 -16.57 -1.02
C THR A 72 14.46 -17.49 -1.98
N ASN A 73 15.74 -17.75 -1.67
CA ASN A 73 16.67 -18.46 -2.53
C ASN A 73 17.38 -19.57 -1.73
N ALA A 74 17.24 -20.83 -2.16
CA ALA A 74 17.81 -22.00 -1.49
C ALA A 74 19.35 -22.01 -1.48
N ASN A 75 19.99 -21.39 -2.47
CA ASN A 75 21.44 -21.30 -2.54
C ASN A 75 21.97 -20.09 -1.75
N GLY A 76 21.30 -18.94 -1.84
CA GLY A 76 21.71 -17.68 -1.21
C GLY A 76 21.34 -17.53 0.27
N SER A 77 20.28 -18.20 0.75
CA SER A 77 19.75 -18.02 2.11
C SER A 77 19.72 -19.34 2.87
N LYS A 78 20.65 -19.51 3.83
CA LYS A 78 20.70 -20.71 4.69
C LYS A 78 19.37 -20.96 5.40
N ARG A 79 18.72 -19.90 5.88
CA ARG A 79 17.44 -19.96 6.59
C ARG A 79 16.31 -20.44 5.67
N PHE A 80 16.21 -19.90 4.46
CA PHE A 80 15.20 -20.32 3.48
C PHE A 80 15.44 -21.77 3.05
N ARG A 81 16.69 -22.11 2.76
CA ARG A 81 17.10 -23.48 2.42
C ARG A 81 16.67 -24.48 3.49
N THR A 82 17.00 -24.23 4.76
CA THR A 82 16.65 -25.14 5.85
C THR A 82 15.13 -25.31 5.96
N ALA A 83 14.37 -24.22 5.90
CA ALA A 83 12.91 -24.28 5.94
C ALA A 83 12.33 -25.08 4.75
N MET A 84 12.81 -24.84 3.54
CA MET A 84 12.38 -25.52 2.32
C MET A 84 12.72 -27.01 2.35
N LEU A 85 13.95 -27.36 2.74
CA LEU A 85 14.41 -28.75 2.83
C LEU A 85 13.58 -29.57 3.83
N GLU A 86 13.19 -28.94 4.95
CA GLU A 86 12.38 -29.55 6.01
C GLU A 86 10.87 -29.52 5.70
N GLY A 87 10.44 -28.95 4.57
CA GLY A 87 9.02 -28.82 4.21
C GLY A 87 8.26 -27.80 5.06
N ARG A 88 8.95 -26.89 5.75
CA ARG A 88 8.37 -25.79 6.52
C ARG A 88 7.97 -24.63 5.59
N TRP A 89 6.94 -24.86 4.78
CA TRP A 89 6.49 -23.92 3.75
C TRP A 89 6.01 -22.59 4.32
N GLU A 90 5.39 -22.58 5.51
CA GLU A 90 4.97 -21.34 6.16
C GLU A 90 6.17 -20.44 6.45
N ASP A 91 7.26 -20.97 6.98
CA ASP A 91 8.49 -20.20 7.23
C ASP A 91 9.07 -19.61 5.94
N CYS A 92 8.97 -20.34 4.83
CA CYS A 92 9.37 -19.84 3.51
C CYS A 92 8.52 -18.63 3.07
N VAL A 93 7.20 -18.69 3.29
CA VAL A 93 6.27 -17.55 3.04
C VAL A 93 6.56 -16.39 3.99
N GLU A 94 6.92 -16.66 5.25
CA GLU A 94 7.26 -15.64 6.22
C GLU A 94 8.56 -14.91 5.81
N ILE A 95 9.58 -15.62 5.31
CA ILE A 95 10.78 -15.01 4.71
C ILE A 95 10.41 -14.09 3.55
N ALA A 96 9.53 -14.55 2.65
CA ALA A 96 9.03 -13.74 1.55
C ALA A 96 8.40 -12.44 2.07
N ARG A 97 7.51 -12.52 3.06
CA ARG A 97 6.81 -11.35 3.61
C ARG A 97 7.69 -10.42 4.46
N GLU A 98 8.79 -10.89 5.04
CA GLU A 98 9.79 -10.00 5.66
C GLU A 98 10.35 -9.03 4.62
N GLN A 99 10.75 -9.56 3.47
CA GLN A 99 11.36 -8.76 2.40
C GLN A 99 10.40 -7.67 1.90
N ILE A 100 9.09 -7.94 1.87
CA ILE A 100 8.07 -6.93 1.55
C ILE A 100 8.14 -5.75 2.53
N ARG A 101 8.28 -6.02 3.84
CA ARG A 101 8.37 -4.97 4.88
C ARG A 101 9.71 -4.26 4.88
N GLU A 102 10.76 -4.95 4.44
CA GLU A 102 12.11 -4.40 4.29
C GLU A 102 12.27 -3.53 3.03
N GLY A 103 11.21 -3.38 2.21
CA GLY A 103 11.18 -2.48 1.06
C GLY A 103 11.46 -3.15 -0.29
N ALA A 104 11.31 -4.46 -0.41
CA ALA A 104 11.33 -5.12 -1.72
C ALA A 104 10.09 -4.75 -2.56
N HIS A 105 10.26 -4.67 -3.88
CA HIS A 105 9.18 -4.45 -4.85
C HIS A 105 8.78 -5.73 -5.58
N MET A 106 9.70 -6.69 -5.64
CA MET A 106 9.52 -8.04 -6.19
C MET A 106 10.26 -9.06 -5.32
N LEU A 107 9.96 -10.35 -5.49
CA LEU A 107 10.59 -11.43 -4.74
C LEU A 107 11.27 -12.42 -5.68
N ASP A 108 12.55 -12.68 -5.48
CA ASP A 108 13.30 -13.71 -6.20
C ASP A 108 13.08 -15.08 -5.55
N LEU A 109 12.42 -16.00 -6.25
CA LEU A 109 12.10 -17.34 -5.77
C LEU A 109 12.98 -18.36 -6.47
N CYS A 110 14.00 -18.85 -5.78
CA CYS A 110 14.85 -19.95 -6.23
C CYS A 110 14.70 -21.15 -5.30
N VAL A 111 14.20 -22.26 -5.85
CA VAL A 111 14.04 -23.53 -5.12
C VAL A 111 15.11 -24.57 -5.49
N ASP A 112 15.97 -24.26 -6.45
CA ASP A 112 16.94 -25.20 -7.00
C ASP A 112 17.93 -25.63 -5.91
N TYR A 113 17.91 -26.92 -5.58
CA TYR A 113 18.81 -27.53 -4.62
C TYR A 113 19.08 -29.00 -4.99
N VAL A 114 20.34 -29.40 -4.91
CA VAL A 114 20.79 -30.74 -5.31
C VAL A 114 20.08 -31.81 -4.47
N GLY A 115 19.47 -32.78 -5.15
CA GLY A 115 18.78 -33.91 -4.53
C GLY A 115 17.31 -33.67 -4.16
N ARG A 116 16.72 -32.55 -4.57
CA ARG A 116 15.27 -32.28 -4.45
C ARG A 116 14.55 -32.28 -5.79
N ASP A 117 13.24 -32.46 -5.72
CA ASP A 117 12.33 -32.25 -6.85
C ASP A 117 11.95 -30.76 -6.95
N GLY A 118 12.72 -30.01 -7.75
CA GLY A 118 12.49 -28.57 -7.94
C GLY A 118 11.13 -28.24 -8.55
N VAL A 119 10.55 -29.14 -9.36
CA VAL A 119 9.23 -28.92 -9.98
C VAL A 119 8.14 -28.92 -8.91
N ALA A 120 8.18 -29.90 -8.02
CA ALA A 120 7.24 -29.99 -6.90
C ALA A 120 7.40 -28.80 -5.94
N ASP A 121 8.65 -28.47 -5.55
CA ASP A 121 8.92 -27.39 -4.61
C ASP A 121 8.52 -26.01 -5.20
N MET A 122 8.78 -25.78 -6.49
CA MET A 122 8.40 -24.53 -7.16
C MET A 122 6.89 -24.40 -7.27
N ALA A 123 6.19 -25.47 -7.67
CA ALA A 123 4.73 -25.47 -7.75
C ALA A 123 4.09 -25.15 -6.39
N GLU A 124 4.64 -25.71 -5.31
CA GLU A 124 4.17 -25.50 -3.95
C GLU A 124 4.42 -24.06 -3.48
N LEU A 125 5.66 -23.57 -3.59
CA LEU A 125 6.02 -22.24 -3.11
C LEU A 125 5.45 -21.12 -3.96
N ALA A 126 5.46 -21.23 -5.29
CA ALA A 126 4.85 -20.26 -6.18
C ALA A 126 3.32 -20.18 -5.95
N GLY A 127 2.65 -21.32 -5.78
CA GLY A 127 1.21 -21.36 -5.46
C GLY A 127 0.86 -20.69 -4.13
N ARG A 128 1.71 -20.87 -3.10
CA ARG A 128 1.54 -20.17 -1.82
C ARG A 128 1.80 -18.67 -1.96
N LEU A 129 2.88 -18.27 -2.64
CA LEU A 129 3.20 -16.87 -2.84
C LEU A 129 2.17 -16.13 -3.70
N ALA A 130 1.52 -16.81 -4.65
CA ALA A 130 0.45 -16.24 -5.48
C ALA A 130 -0.66 -15.58 -4.64
N THR A 131 -0.97 -16.16 -3.48
CA THR A 131 -2.01 -15.65 -2.57
C THR A 131 -1.45 -14.92 -1.35
N ALA A 132 -0.26 -15.29 -0.87
CA ALA A 132 0.30 -14.77 0.37
C ALA A 132 1.21 -13.53 0.20
N SER A 133 1.69 -13.26 -1.02
CA SER A 133 2.49 -12.09 -1.37
C SER A 133 1.67 -11.09 -2.17
N THR A 134 1.75 -9.82 -1.80
CA THR A 134 1.25 -8.72 -2.64
C THR A 134 2.22 -8.38 -3.77
N LEU A 135 3.49 -8.75 -3.68
CA LEU A 135 4.52 -8.43 -4.69
C LEU A 135 4.56 -9.46 -5.83
N PRO A 136 4.89 -9.04 -7.07
CA PRO A 136 5.22 -9.95 -8.15
C PRO A 136 6.44 -10.83 -7.83
N VAL A 137 6.52 -11.99 -8.48
CA VAL A 137 7.58 -12.99 -8.27
C VAL A 137 8.50 -13.05 -9.48
N VAL A 138 9.81 -13.06 -9.21
CA VAL A 138 10.86 -13.46 -10.14
C VAL A 138 11.10 -14.95 -9.90
N LEU A 139 10.83 -15.80 -10.89
CA LEU A 139 11.06 -17.24 -10.82
C LEU A 139 12.50 -17.52 -11.22
N ASP A 140 13.32 -17.96 -10.27
CA ASP A 140 14.75 -18.20 -10.46
C ASP A 140 15.06 -19.70 -10.53
N SER A 141 15.38 -20.18 -11.74
CA SER A 141 15.82 -21.55 -11.98
C SER A 141 16.51 -21.70 -13.33
N THR A 142 17.44 -22.65 -13.40
CA THR A 142 18.06 -23.06 -14.67
C THR A 142 17.25 -24.11 -15.44
N GLU A 143 16.22 -24.70 -14.82
CA GLU A 143 15.49 -25.83 -15.36
C GLU A 143 14.13 -25.40 -15.95
N PRO A 144 13.89 -25.57 -17.27
CA PRO A 144 12.63 -25.13 -17.90
C PRO A 144 11.37 -25.72 -17.26
N ALA A 145 11.42 -26.96 -16.77
CA ALA A 145 10.29 -27.62 -16.13
C ALA A 145 9.92 -26.97 -14.77
N VAL A 146 10.92 -26.48 -14.03
CA VAL A 146 10.72 -25.80 -12.75
C VAL A 146 10.06 -24.44 -12.99
N LEU A 147 10.56 -23.68 -13.97
CA LEU A 147 9.99 -22.39 -14.36
C LEU A 147 8.52 -22.53 -14.83
N ALA A 148 8.22 -23.52 -15.67
CA ALA A 148 6.86 -23.79 -16.12
C ALA A 148 5.90 -24.06 -14.94
N ALA A 149 6.32 -24.90 -14.00
CA ALA A 149 5.54 -25.20 -12.80
C ALA A 149 5.26 -23.97 -11.92
N GLY A 150 6.20 -23.03 -11.84
CA GLY A 150 5.98 -21.75 -11.17
C GLY A 150 5.00 -20.85 -11.92
N LEU A 151 5.16 -20.70 -13.24
CA LEU A 151 4.31 -19.86 -14.08
C LEU A 151 2.84 -20.30 -14.06
N GLU A 152 2.58 -21.62 -14.06
CA GLU A 152 1.23 -22.18 -13.99
C GLU A 152 0.51 -21.89 -12.67
N LYS A 153 1.24 -21.50 -11.62
CA LYS A 153 0.70 -21.21 -10.29
C LYS A 153 0.47 -19.73 -10.01
N LEU A 154 1.11 -18.85 -10.77
CA LEU A 154 1.04 -17.41 -10.56
C LEU A 154 -0.07 -16.81 -11.43
N GLY A 155 -1.05 -16.14 -10.80
CA GLY A 155 -2.16 -15.47 -11.51
C GLY A 155 -1.83 -14.07 -12.05
N GLY A 156 -0.59 -13.61 -11.88
CA GLY A 156 -0.10 -12.32 -12.36
C GLY A 156 1.02 -12.47 -13.39
N ARG A 157 1.62 -11.34 -13.78
CA ARG A 157 2.74 -11.31 -14.72
C ARG A 157 4.08 -11.49 -14.01
N ALA A 158 4.65 -12.69 -14.08
CA ALA A 158 5.95 -13.01 -13.48
C ALA A 158 7.14 -12.52 -14.33
N VAL A 159 8.33 -12.57 -13.72
CA VAL A 159 9.62 -12.43 -14.42
C VAL A 159 10.37 -13.75 -14.31
N ILE A 160 10.98 -14.21 -15.40
CA ILE A 160 11.80 -15.41 -15.39
C ILE A 160 13.27 -15.02 -15.24
N ASN A 161 13.94 -15.63 -14.28
CA ASN A 161 15.38 -15.59 -14.05
C ASN A 161 15.91 -17.01 -14.32
N SER A 162 16.52 -17.30 -15.45
CA SER A 162 16.93 -16.40 -16.53
C SER A 162 17.05 -17.12 -17.88
N VAL A 163 17.42 -16.37 -18.93
CA VAL A 163 17.88 -16.89 -20.22
C VAL A 163 19.34 -16.51 -20.48
N ASN A 164 20.08 -17.41 -21.14
CA ASN A 164 21.47 -17.21 -21.60
C ASN A 164 21.84 -18.25 -22.67
N TYR A 165 23.03 -18.16 -23.26
CA TYR A 165 23.50 -19.10 -24.30
C TYR A 165 24.53 -20.12 -23.81
N GLU A 166 24.55 -20.48 -22.52
CA GLU A 166 25.52 -21.44 -21.97
C GLU A 166 25.51 -22.80 -22.71
N ASP A 167 24.33 -23.25 -23.18
CA ASP A 167 24.20 -24.47 -24.02
C ASP A 167 23.95 -24.16 -25.52
N GLY A 168 24.22 -22.92 -25.95
CA GLY A 168 23.91 -22.42 -27.29
C GLY A 168 22.45 -21.99 -27.51
N ASP A 169 22.12 -21.63 -28.75
CA ASP A 169 20.84 -21.01 -29.16
C ASP A 169 19.94 -21.90 -30.03
N GLY A 170 20.29 -23.18 -30.19
CA GLY A 170 19.53 -24.13 -31.00
C GLY A 170 18.13 -24.45 -30.45
N PRO A 171 17.22 -25.07 -31.23
CA PRO A 171 15.83 -25.31 -30.83
C PRO A 171 15.64 -26.19 -29.57
N GLY A 172 16.64 -27.01 -29.24
CA GLY A 172 16.63 -27.87 -28.06
C GLY A 172 17.28 -27.26 -26.81
N SER A 173 17.92 -26.08 -26.95
CA SER A 173 18.64 -25.39 -25.88
C SER A 173 17.71 -24.95 -24.74
N ARG A 174 18.30 -24.71 -23.56
CA ARG A 174 17.59 -24.04 -22.46
C ARG A 174 17.09 -22.66 -22.89
N PHE A 175 17.91 -21.90 -23.62
CA PHE A 175 17.53 -20.59 -24.17
C PHE A 175 16.19 -20.63 -24.92
N ALA A 176 16.06 -21.52 -25.91
CA ALA A 176 14.86 -21.62 -26.73
C ALA A 176 13.63 -22.06 -25.93
N LYS A 177 13.80 -23.04 -25.02
CA LYS A 177 12.69 -23.56 -24.19
C LYS A 177 12.16 -22.50 -23.21
N ILE A 178 13.06 -21.80 -22.51
CA ILE A 178 12.69 -20.78 -21.53
C ILE A 178 12.09 -19.56 -22.23
N THR A 179 12.64 -19.16 -23.39
CA THR A 179 12.08 -18.04 -24.16
C THR A 179 10.68 -18.36 -24.71
N ALA A 180 10.44 -19.61 -25.12
CA ALA A 180 9.10 -20.06 -25.52
C ALA A 180 8.09 -19.95 -24.35
N LEU A 181 8.48 -20.37 -23.14
CA LEU A 181 7.65 -20.21 -21.94
C LEU A 181 7.36 -18.74 -21.65
N ALA A 182 8.35 -17.86 -21.76
CA ALA A 182 8.16 -16.43 -21.55
C ALA A 182 7.16 -15.83 -22.54
N ALA A 183 7.25 -16.20 -23.83
CA ALA A 183 6.34 -15.74 -24.87
C ALA A 183 4.92 -16.28 -24.66
N GLU A 184 4.77 -17.55 -24.28
CA GLU A 184 3.48 -18.19 -24.03
C GLU A 184 2.75 -17.57 -22.82
N HIS A 185 3.46 -17.37 -21.71
CA HIS A 185 2.89 -16.84 -20.47
C HIS A 185 2.93 -15.30 -20.38
N GLY A 186 3.51 -14.62 -21.37
CA GLY A 186 3.67 -13.16 -21.36
C GLY A 186 4.61 -12.65 -20.25
N ALA A 187 5.51 -13.48 -19.74
CA ALA A 187 6.47 -13.14 -18.70
C ALA A 187 7.59 -12.24 -19.23
N ALA A 188 8.14 -11.39 -18.38
CA ALA A 188 9.39 -10.68 -18.67
C ALA A 188 10.60 -11.57 -18.38
N LEU A 189 11.77 -11.23 -18.94
CA LEU A 189 12.95 -12.09 -18.93
C LEU A 189 14.17 -11.37 -18.36
N ILE A 190 14.82 -11.98 -17.38
CA ILE A 190 16.20 -11.65 -17.04
C ILE A 190 17.13 -12.37 -18.01
N ALA A 191 17.95 -11.62 -18.73
CA ALA A 191 18.88 -12.12 -19.72
C ALA A 191 20.32 -11.94 -19.20
N LEU A 192 20.96 -13.05 -18.80
CA LEU A 192 22.33 -13.03 -18.27
C LEU A 192 23.32 -12.91 -19.42
N THR A 193 24.35 -12.06 -19.28
CA THR A 193 25.43 -11.95 -20.28
C THR A 193 26.41 -13.13 -20.20
N ILE A 194 25.91 -14.34 -20.47
CA ILE A 194 26.64 -15.61 -20.55
C ILE A 194 26.38 -16.18 -21.94
N ASP A 195 27.45 -16.57 -22.63
CA ASP A 195 27.38 -17.20 -23.94
C ASP A 195 28.13 -18.54 -23.98
N GLU A 196 28.31 -19.10 -25.18
CA GLU A 196 29.00 -20.37 -25.40
C GLU A 196 30.49 -20.32 -25.01
N GLU A 197 31.08 -19.12 -24.91
CA GLU A 197 32.46 -18.91 -24.42
C GLU A 197 32.52 -18.74 -22.90
N GLY A 198 31.35 -18.60 -22.25
CA GLY A 198 31.18 -18.54 -20.80
C GLY A 198 30.68 -17.19 -20.32
N GLN A 199 31.03 -16.83 -19.08
CA GLN A 199 30.50 -15.64 -18.42
C GLN A 199 31.28 -14.38 -18.84
N ALA A 200 30.59 -13.36 -19.34
CA ALA A 200 31.23 -12.14 -19.82
C ALA A 200 31.83 -11.31 -18.66
N ARG A 201 33.15 -11.09 -18.67
CA ARG A 201 33.86 -10.34 -17.62
C ARG A 201 34.16 -8.89 -17.97
N THR A 202 34.56 -8.61 -19.21
CA THR A 202 34.87 -7.22 -19.64
C THR A 202 33.61 -6.48 -20.06
N ALA A 203 33.62 -5.13 -19.97
CA ALA A 203 32.48 -4.31 -20.39
C ALA A 203 32.08 -4.56 -21.86
N GLY A 204 33.08 -4.68 -22.75
CA GLY A 204 32.85 -4.97 -24.16
C GLY A 204 32.19 -6.32 -24.43
N GLN A 205 32.62 -7.38 -23.72
CA GLN A 205 31.99 -8.70 -23.82
C GLN A 205 30.55 -8.68 -23.29
N LYS A 206 30.33 -8.07 -22.13
CA LYS A 206 28.98 -7.96 -21.52
C LYS A 206 28.00 -7.28 -22.49
N VAL A 207 28.42 -6.15 -23.10
CA VAL A 207 27.62 -5.43 -24.10
C VAL A 207 27.41 -6.27 -25.36
N ALA A 208 28.43 -6.96 -25.87
CA ALA A 208 28.32 -7.79 -27.08
C ALA A 208 27.31 -8.94 -26.91
N VAL A 209 27.35 -9.63 -25.78
CA VAL A 209 26.40 -10.71 -25.47
C VAL A 209 24.98 -10.15 -25.27
N ALA A 210 24.85 -9.02 -24.56
CA ALA A 210 23.57 -8.36 -24.36
C ALA A 210 22.91 -7.91 -25.68
N GLU A 211 23.68 -7.35 -26.62
CA GLU A 211 23.19 -6.97 -27.96
C GLU A 211 22.66 -8.18 -28.73
N ARG A 212 23.37 -9.32 -28.67
CA ARG A 212 22.90 -10.58 -29.26
C ARG A 212 21.60 -11.05 -28.62
N LEU A 213 21.52 -11.05 -27.29
CA LEU A 213 20.31 -11.42 -26.53
C LEU A 213 19.11 -10.53 -26.92
N ILE A 214 19.29 -9.21 -26.93
CA ILE A 214 18.23 -8.25 -27.29
C ILE A 214 17.75 -8.49 -28.72
N ALA A 215 18.67 -8.64 -29.68
CA ALA A 215 18.33 -8.86 -31.08
C ALA A 215 17.54 -10.17 -31.28
N ASP A 216 17.95 -11.25 -30.63
CA ASP A 216 17.28 -12.55 -30.74
C ASP A 216 15.91 -12.56 -30.06
N LEU A 217 15.83 -12.07 -28.81
CA LEU A 217 14.58 -12.04 -28.05
C LEU A 217 13.52 -11.16 -28.73
N THR A 218 13.91 -10.00 -29.24
CA THR A 218 12.98 -9.10 -29.93
C THR A 218 12.64 -9.55 -31.35
N GLY A 219 13.64 -9.98 -32.13
CA GLY A 219 13.47 -10.32 -33.54
C GLY A 219 12.86 -11.69 -33.78
N LYS A 220 13.39 -12.74 -33.13
CA LYS A 220 12.96 -14.14 -33.36
C LYS A 220 11.76 -14.54 -32.50
N TRP A 221 11.66 -14.01 -31.28
CA TRP A 221 10.69 -14.45 -30.27
C TRP A 221 9.60 -13.43 -29.95
N GLY A 222 9.69 -12.20 -30.46
CA GLY A 222 8.67 -11.18 -30.26
C GLY A 222 8.57 -10.65 -28.82
N ILE A 223 9.57 -10.91 -27.98
CA ILE A 223 9.66 -10.32 -26.65
C ILE A 223 9.87 -8.82 -26.81
N ARG A 224 9.10 -8.01 -26.08
CA ARG A 224 9.24 -6.55 -26.17
C ARG A 224 10.55 -6.13 -25.52
N GLU A 225 11.24 -5.18 -26.14
CA GLU A 225 12.52 -4.65 -25.65
C GLU A 225 12.44 -4.18 -24.19
N GLU A 226 11.31 -3.56 -23.81
CA GLU A 226 11.03 -3.04 -22.47
C GLU A 226 10.75 -4.12 -21.40
N ASP A 227 10.59 -5.38 -21.80
CA ASP A 227 10.39 -6.55 -20.93
C ASP A 227 11.68 -7.37 -20.72
N ILE A 228 12.80 -6.93 -21.29
CA ILE A 228 14.11 -7.56 -21.14
C ILE A 228 14.86 -6.85 -20.01
N LEU A 229 15.29 -7.60 -19.00
CA LEU A 229 16.14 -7.16 -17.90
C LEU A 229 17.54 -7.77 -18.12
N VAL A 230 18.48 -7.02 -18.68
CA VAL A 230 19.84 -7.51 -18.90
C VAL A 230 20.61 -7.54 -17.58
N ASP A 231 21.05 -8.72 -17.17
CA ASP A 231 21.97 -8.88 -16.05
C ASP A 231 23.42 -8.85 -16.56
N CYS A 232 24.11 -7.76 -16.25
CA CYS A 232 25.49 -7.53 -16.68
C CYS A 232 26.52 -8.33 -15.87
N LEU A 233 26.11 -9.29 -15.05
CA LEU A 233 26.89 -10.14 -14.16
C LEU A 233 27.72 -9.34 -13.14
N THR A 234 27.55 -9.70 -11.88
CA THR A 234 28.37 -9.16 -10.79
C THR A 234 29.26 -10.25 -10.23
N PHE A 235 30.58 -10.04 -10.32
CA PHE A 235 31.60 -10.91 -9.75
C PHE A 235 32.19 -10.33 -8.47
N THR A 236 32.74 -11.19 -7.62
CA THR A 236 33.45 -10.72 -6.42
C THR A 236 34.78 -10.08 -6.77
N ILE A 237 35.01 -8.87 -6.27
CA ILE A 237 36.29 -8.16 -6.36
C ILE A 237 37.16 -8.35 -5.10
N CYS A 238 36.72 -9.23 -4.19
CA CYS A 238 37.28 -9.38 -2.86
C CYS A 238 38.26 -10.55 -2.70
N THR A 239 38.53 -11.28 -3.78
CA THR A 239 39.38 -12.49 -3.75
C THR A 239 40.89 -12.18 -3.84
N GLY A 240 41.25 -10.97 -4.26
CA GLY A 240 42.64 -10.55 -4.43
C GLY A 240 43.32 -11.09 -5.70
N THR A 241 42.59 -11.78 -6.57
CA THR A 241 43.11 -12.23 -7.87
C THR A 241 43.10 -11.07 -8.88
N GLU A 242 44.18 -10.90 -9.64
CA GLU A 242 44.30 -9.79 -10.62
C GLU A 242 43.17 -9.78 -11.65
N GLU A 243 42.70 -10.95 -12.06
CA GLU A 243 41.63 -11.09 -13.04
C GLU A 243 40.28 -10.55 -12.54
N SER A 244 40.03 -10.55 -11.23
CA SER A 244 38.74 -10.12 -10.65
C SER A 244 38.67 -8.64 -10.27
N ARG A 245 39.83 -7.97 -10.12
CA ARG A 245 39.88 -6.60 -9.59
C ARG A 245 39.09 -5.58 -10.40
N ARG A 246 39.02 -5.76 -11.72
CA ARG A 246 38.33 -4.85 -12.63
C ARG A 246 36.88 -5.25 -12.96
N ASP A 247 36.37 -6.34 -12.38
CA ASP A 247 35.01 -6.79 -12.67
C ASP A 247 33.96 -5.76 -12.23
N GLY A 248 34.16 -5.09 -11.09
CA GLY A 248 33.24 -4.06 -10.57
C GLY A 248 33.04 -2.91 -11.55
N VAL A 249 34.15 -2.28 -11.98
CA VAL A 249 34.11 -1.21 -12.99
C VAL A 249 33.57 -1.70 -14.35
N ALA A 250 33.91 -2.92 -14.77
CA ALA A 250 33.42 -3.47 -16.03
C ALA A 250 31.89 -3.62 -16.05
N THR A 251 31.27 -3.99 -14.92
CA THR A 251 29.81 -4.05 -14.79
C THR A 251 29.18 -2.66 -14.85
N ILE A 252 29.75 -1.66 -14.16
CA ILE A 252 29.27 -0.27 -14.19
C ILE A 252 29.34 0.31 -15.62
N GLU A 253 30.46 0.11 -16.31
CA GLU A 253 30.67 0.57 -17.69
C GLU A 253 29.70 -0.11 -18.66
N ALA A 254 29.45 -1.41 -18.50
CA ALA A 254 28.50 -2.15 -19.34
C ALA A 254 27.06 -1.65 -19.16
N ILE A 255 26.62 -1.39 -17.91
CA ILE A 255 25.29 -0.82 -17.62
C ILE A 255 25.13 0.53 -18.32
N GLY A 256 26.10 1.44 -18.16
CA GLY A 256 26.07 2.76 -18.79
C GLY A 256 26.01 2.70 -20.31
N GLU A 257 26.80 1.81 -20.92
CA GLU A 257 26.81 1.64 -22.37
C GLU A 257 25.50 1.03 -22.89
N LEU A 258 24.95 0.03 -22.21
CA LEU A 258 23.65 -0.56 -22.57
C LEU A 258 22.53 0.46 -22.45
N LYS A 259 22.53 1.28 -21.41
CA LYS A 259 21.52 2.34 -21.25
C LYS A 259 21.60 3.42 -22.32
N ARG A 260 22.80 3.72 -22.80
CA ARG A 260 23.01 4.63 -23.91
C ARG A 260 22.48 4.08 -25.23
N ARG A 261 22.70 2.79 -25.51
CA ARG A 261 22.31 2.15 -26.78
C ARG A 261 20.84 1.70 -26.81
N HIS A 262 20.37 1.13 -25.70
CA HIS A 262 19.05 0.53 -25.52
C HIS A 262 18.31 1.17 -24.34
N PRO A 263 17.87 2.43 -24.47
CA PRO A 263 17.24 3.17 -23.38
C PRO A 263 15.87 2.60 -22.98
N ARG A 264 15.33 1.61 -23.70
CA ARG A 264 14.07 0.90 -23.37
C ARG A 264 14.29 -0.40 -22.60
N VAL A 265 15.40 -1.08 -22.84
CA VAL A 265 15.81 -2.28 -22.08
C VAL A 265 16.01 -1.92 -20.61
N GLN A 266 15.69 -2.84 -19.72
CA GLN A 266 15.99 -2.73 -18.30
C GLN A 266 17.33 -3.43 -17.98
N THR A 267 17.96 -3.06 -16.88
CA THR A 267 19.23 -3.60 -16.40
C THR A 267 19.07 -4.04 -14.96
N THR A 268 19.63 -5.20 -14.64
CA THR A 268 19.58 -5.80 -13.31
C THR A 268 20.94 -6.35 -12.90
N LEU A 269 21.10 -6.69 -11.62
CA LEU A 269 22.25 -7.45 -11.14
C LEU A 269 21.98 -8.12 -9.79
N GLY A 270 22.68 -9.22 -9.53
CA GLY A 270 22.84 -9.80 -8.20
C GLY A 270 23.87 -9.05 -7.35
N LEU A 271 23.43 -8.09 -6.54
CA LEU A 271 24.32 -7.14 -5.85
C LEU A 271 25.26 -7.83 -4.86
N SER A 272 24.73 -8.79 -4.11
CA SER A 272 25.46 -9.45 -3.01
C SER A 272 26.69 -10.23 -3.46
N ASN A 273 26.86 -10.48 -4.77
CA ASN A 273 28.00 -11.19 -5.32
C ASN A 273 29.30 -10.38 -5.25
N ILE A 274 29.25 -9.04 -5.32
CA ILE A 274 30.46 -8.21 -5.37
C ILE A 274 31.32 -8.32 -4.11
N SER A 275 30.66 -8.48 -2.97
CA SER A 275 31.29 -8.50 -1.64
C SER A 275 31.48 -9.90 -1.07
N PHE A 276 31.32 -10.94 -1.89
CA PHE A 276 31.51 -12.32 -1.44
C PHE A 276 32.94 -12.53 -0.94
N GLY A 277 33.07 -13.04 0.29
CA GLY A 277 34.35 -13.24 0.99
C GLY A 277 34.63 -12.23 2.12
N LEU A 278 33.88 -11.12 2.18
CA LEU A 278 34.03 -10.12 3.25
C LEU A 278 33.17 -10.40 4.49
N ASN A 279 33.54 -9.79 5.61
CA ASN A 279 32.72 -9.81 6.83
C ASN A 279 31.41 -8.98 6.66
N PRO A 280 30.36 -9.21 7.47
CA PRO A 280 29.05 -8.59 7.27
C PRO A 280 29.07 -7.05 7.21
N ALA A 281 29.87 -6.37 8.03
CA ALA A 281 29.94 -4.91 8.05
C ALA A 281 30.57 -4.36 6.75
N ALA A 282 31.69 -4.93 6.33
CA ALA A 282 32.35 -4.59 5.07
C ALA A 282 31.45 -4.85 3.85
N ARG A 283 30.67 -5.95 3.87
CA ARG A 283 29.69 -6.25 2.82
C ARG A 283 28.61 -5.18 2.69
N MET A 284 28.05 -4.71 3.81
CA MET A 284 27.03 -3.66 3.79
C MET A 284 27.54 -2.39 3.13
N VAL A 285 28.76 -1.97 3.48
CA VAL A 285 29.38 -0.78 2.90
C VAL A 285 29.68 -0.98 1.41
N LEU A 286 30.38 -2.05 1.03
CA LEU A 286 30.77 -2.28 -0.36
C LEU A 286 29.54 -2.45 -1.28
N ASN A 287 28.53 -3.20 -0.85
CA ASN A 287 27.28 -3.35 -1.60
C ASN A 287 26.56 -2.01 -1.80
N SER A 288 26.49 -1.19 -0.75
CA SER A 288 25.78 0.10 -0.82
C SER A 288 26.48 1.09 -1.75
N VAL A 289 27.81 1.18 -1.66
CA VAL A 289 28.61 2.05 -2.54
C VAL A 289 28.55 1.57 -3.99
N PHE A 290 28.69 0.26 -4.23
CA PHE A 290 28.60 -0.30 -5.58
C PHE A 290 27.22 -0.09 -6.22
N LEU A 291 26.15 -0.36 -5.47
CA LEU A 291 24.78 -0.13 -5.93
C LEU A 291 24.56 1.33 -6.34
N ASN A 292 25.05 2.28 -5.53
CA ASN A 292 24.95 3.70 -5.84
C ASN A 292 25.67 4.07 -7.15
N GLU A 293 26.86 3.53 -7.41
CA GLU A 293 27.57 3.76 -8.67
C GLU A 293 26.85 3.12 -9.87
N CYS A 294 26.29 1.91 -9.70
CA CYS A 294 25.49 1.26 -10.75
C CYS A 294 24.20 2.05 -11.06
N VAL A 295 23.49 2.54 -10.05
CA VAL A 295 22.28 3.38 -10.23
C VAL A 295 22.62 4.67 -10.98
N LYS A 296 23.75 5.33 -10.65
CA LYS A 296 24.23 6.49 -11.40
C LYS A 296 24.56 6.17 -12.86
N ALA A 297 25.07 4.96 -13.14
CA ALA A 297 25.30 4.49 -14.50
C ALA A 297 24.00 4.10 -15.24
N GLY A 298 22.88 4.02 -14.52
CA GLY A 298 21.54 3.80 -15.08
C GLY A 298 20.92 2.45 -14.73
N LEU A 299 21.41 1.74 -13.70
CA LEU A 299 20.80 0.49 -13.23
C LEU A 299 19.33 0.70 -12.84
N ASP A 300 18.41 -0.15 -13.35
CA ASP A 300 16.98 -0.03 -13.03
C ASP A 300 16.57 -0.91 -11.86
N SER A 301 17.11 -2.12 -11.75
CA SER A 301 16.76 -3.07 -10.70
C SER A 301 17.98 -3.74 -10.08
N ALA A 302 17.83 -4.26 -8.86
CA ALA A 302 18.87 -5.04 -8.21
C ALA A 302 18.27 -6.13 -7.34
N ILE A 303 18.83 -7.34 -7.42
CA ILE A 303 18.55 -8.44 -6.50
C ILE A 303 19.38 -8.22 -5.24
N VAL A 304 18.71 -7.88 -4.13
CA VAL A 304 19.33 -7.32 -2.92
C VAL A 304 18.63 -7.77 -1.64
N HIS A 305 19.37 -7.68 -0.53
CA HIS A 305 18.80 -7.61 0.81
C HIS A 305 18.55 -6.13 1.17
N ALA A 306 17.34 -5.63 0.90
CA ALA A 306 17.02 -4.20 0.99
C ALA A 306 17.36 -3.55 2.34
N SER A 307 17.09 -4.22 3.46
CA SER A 307 17.38 -3.72 4.82
C SER A 307 18.87 -3.56 5.14
N LYS A 308 19.77 -4.12 4.32
CA LYS A 308 21.23 -4.04 4.50
C LYS A 308 21.89 -2.96 3.64
N ILE A 309 21.11 -2.23 2.83
CA ILE A 309 21.61 -1.11 2.05
C ILE A 309 21.63 0.14 2.93
N LEU A 310 22.81 0.74 3.04
CA LEU A 310 23.05 1.95 3.81
C LEU A 310 22.97 3.18 2.89
N PRO A 311 22.27 4.25 3.31
CA PRO A 311 22.44 5.57 2.72
C PRO A 311 23.91 5.96 2.64
N ILE A 312 24.40 6.43 1.48
CA ILE A 312 25.80 6.84 1.31
C ILE A 312 26.20 7.90 2.34
N ALA A 313 25.30 8.83 2.65
CA ALA A 313 25.51 9.89 3.66
C ALA A 313 25.70 9.36 5.11
N ARG A 314 25.38 8.09 5.37
CA ARG A 314 25.59 7.42 6.67
C ARG A 314 26.86 6.58 6.72
N ILE A 315 27.58 6.45 5.60
CA ILE A 315 28.84 5.72 5.53
C ILE A 315 29.98 6.74 5.70
N PRO A 316 30.95 6.50 6.62
CA PRO A 316 32.10 7.39 6.77
C PRO A 316 32.85 7.63 5.45
N ASP A 317 33.24 8.89 5.19
CA ASP A 317 33.85 9.30 3.92
C ASP A 317 35.09 8.47 3.54
N GLU A 318 35.90 8.08 4.53
CA GLU A 318 37.05 7.20 4.27
C GLU A 318 36.62 5.81 3.76
N GLN A 319 35.57 5.23 4.35
CA GLN A 319 35.06 3.93 3.93
C GLN A 319 34.44 4.02 2.52
N VAL A 320 33.72 5.11 2.21
CA VAL A 320 33.19 5.37 0.87
C VAL A 320 34.32 5.49 -0.14
N ARG A 321 35.35 6.31 0.16
CA ARG A 321 36.50 6.51 -0.73
C ARG A 321 37.22 5.19 -1.02
N VAL A 322 37.54 4.42 0.03
CA VAL A 322 38.27 3.14 -0.16
C VAL A 322 37.39 2.10 -0.86
N ALA A 323 36.08 2.07 -0.62
CA ALA A 323 35.15 1.24 -1.39
C ALA A 323 35.14 1.62 -2.88
N LEU A 324 35.12 2.92 -3.20
CA LEU A 324 35.21 3.40 -4.58
C LEU A 324 36.56 3.03 -5.22
N ASP A 325 37.66 3.21 -4.49
CA ASP A 325 38.99 2.84 -4.97
C ASP A 325 39.09 1.33 -5.24
N LEU A 326 38.41 0.50 -4.45
CA LEU A 326 38.29 -0.94 -4.67
C LEU A 326 37.42 -1.27 -5.90
N ILE A 327 36.24 -0.65 -6.03
CA ILE A 327 35.32 -0.86 -7.17
C ILE A 327 35.96 -0.46 -8.51
N TYR A 328 36.69 0.65 -8.53
CA TYR A 328 37.33 1.21 -9.73
C TYR A 328 38.78 0.77 -9.93
N ASP A 329 39.30 -0.14 -9.08
CA ASP A 329 40.68 -0.63 -9.12
C ASP A 329 41.75 0.50 -9.13
N ARG A 330 41.57 1.51 -8.28
CA ARG A 330 42.45 2.70 -8.19
C ARG A 330 43.67 2.44 -7.32
N ARG A 331 44.61 1.66 -7.85
CA ARG A 331 45.87 1.34 -7.17
C ARG A 331 46.91 2.45 -7.32
N ALA A 332 47.76 2.58 -6.31
CA ALA A 332 48.95 3.44 -6.34
C ALA A 332 50.12 2.72 -5.66
N GLU A 333 51.35 3.21 -5.85
CA GLU A 333 52.53 2.63 -5.19
C GLU A 333 52.34 2.62 -3.67
N GLY A 334 52.42 1.43 -3.06
CA GLY A 334 52.20 1.24 -1.62
C GLY A 334 50.73 1.25 -1.17
N TYR A 335 49.76 1.30 -2.10
CA TYR A 335 48.33 1.34 -1.81
C TYR A 335 47.56 0.28 -2.60
N ASP A 336 47.09 -0.75 -1.91
CA ASP A 336 46.11 -1.72 -2.43
C ASP A 336 44.74 -1.44 -1.77
N PRO A 337 43.73 -1.04 -2.56
CA PRO A 337 42.39 -0.75 -2.04
C PRO A 337 41.76 -1.91 -1.28
N LEU A 338 41.97 -3.16 -1.69
CA LEU A 338 41.40 -4.33 -1.03
C LEU A 338 42.03 -4.52 0.35
N GLN A 339 43.37 -4.41 0.44
CA GLN A 339 44.06 -4.52 1.73
C GLN A 339 43.66 -3.38 2.67
N ARG A 340 43.57 -2.13 2.15
CA ARG A 340 43.10 -1.00 2.94
C ARG A 340 41.66 -1.19 3.38
N PHE A 341 40.79 -1.68 2.50
CA PHE A 341 39.39 -1.92 2.84
C PHE A 341 39.28 -2.96 3.95
N LEU A 342 40.02 -4.08 3.85
CA LEU A 342 40.06 -5.10 4.90
C LEU A 342 40.55 -4.53 6.24
N SER A 343 41.59 -3.69 6.23
CA SER A 343 42.12 -3.07 7.46
C SER A 343 41.12 -2.13 8.13
N LEU A 344 40.25 -1.47 7.36
CA LEU A 344 39.20 -0.58 7.91
C LEU A 344 38.13 -1.34 8.70
N PHE A 345 37.98 -2.64 8.46
CA PHE A 345 37.00 -3.50 9.12
C PHE A 345 37.65 -4.59 9.98
N GLU A 346 38.96 -4.49 10.25
CA GLU A 346 39.69 -5.41 11.13
C GLU A 346 39.35 -5.10 12.60
N GLY A 347 38.80 -6.09 13.32
CA GLY A 347 38.33 -5.90 14.70
C GLY A 347 36.98 -5.19 14.84
N VAL A 348 36.34 -4.82 13.72
CA VAL A 348 35.05 -4.12 13.70
C VAL A 348 33.90 -5.12 13.68
N ASP A 349 33.36 -5.45 14.86
CA ASP A 349 32.04 -6.08 15.00
C ASP A 349 30.95 -5.04 14.69
N THR A 350 29.86 -5.44 14.04
CA THR A 350 28.58 -4.72 14.02
C THR A 350 28.20 -4.04 15.35
N ARG A 351 28.50 -4.64 16.52
CA ARG A 351 28.32 -4.01 17.86
C ARG A 351 29.31 -2.88 18.15
N SER A 352 30.56 -2.99 17.68
CA SER A 352 31.58 -1.95 17.88
C SER A 352 31.30 -0.69 17.06
N VAL A 353 30.70 -0.83 15.86
CA VAL A 353 30.23 0.30 15.03
C VAL A 353 29.08 1.06 15.70
N GLN A 354 28.17 0.33 16.37
CA GLN A 354 27.09 0.96 17.15
C GLN A 354 27.63 1.69 18.38
N ALA A 355 28.67 1.17 19.03
CA ALA A 355 29.31 1.79 20.19
C ALA A 355 30.14 3.04 19.82
N SER A 356 30.95 3.00 18.76
CA SER A 356 31.75 4.17 18.33
C SER A 356 30.87 5.33 17.86
N ARG A 357 29.71 5.04 17.25
CA ARG A 357 28.76 6.04 16.80
C ARG A 357 28.12 6.82 17.96
N ALA A 358 27.88 6.16 19.11
CA ALA A 358 27.39 6.84 20.31
C ALA A 358 28.44 7.78 20.92
N GLU A 359 29.71 7.39 20.88
CA GLU A 359 30.84 8.22 21.34
C GLU A 359 31.12 9.40 20.41
N GLU A 360 31.10 9.20 19.09
CA GLU A 360 31.23 10.26 18.08
C GLU A 360 30.09 11.29 18.19
N LEU A 361 28.85 10.82 18.36
CA LEU A 361 27.70 11.70 18.54
C LEU A 361 27.85 12.54 19.81
N ALA A 362 28.32 11.97 20.92
CA ALA A 362 28.55 12.70 22.17
C ALA A 362 29.65 13.76 22.07
N ALA A 363 30.63 13.58 21.18
CA ALA A 363 31.75 14.51 20.97
C ALA A 363 31.38 15.74 20.10
N LEU A 364 30.23 15.73 19.42
CA LEU A 364 29.78 16.85 18.60
C LEU A 364 29.32 18.05 19.48
N PRO A 365 29.50 19.29 18.98
CA PRO A 365 28.85 20.47 19.57
C PRO A 365 27.33 20.29 19.61
N LEU A 366 26.70 20.83 20.65
CA LEU A 366 25.29 20.58 20.97
C LEU A 366 24.30 20.79 19.80
N GLU A 367 24.45 21.90 19.07
CA GLU A 367 23.57 22.21 17.92
C GLU A 367 23.71 21.17 16.80
N GLU A 368 24.95 20.79 16.48
CA GLU A 368 25.23 19.79 15.46
C GLU A 368 24.82 18.38 15.93
N ARG A 369 24.97 18.10 17.22
CA ARG A 369 24.52 16.86 17.86
C ARG A 369 23.01 16.69 17.76
N LEU A 370 22.24 17.73 18.10
CA LEU A 370 20.77 17.75 17.98
C LEU A 370 20.33 17.58 16.52
N ARG A 371 20.94 18.31 15.59
CA ARG A 371 20.66 18.16 14.15
C ARG A 371 20.96 16.73 13.66
N ARG A 372 22.10 16.16 14.08
CA ARG A 372 22.52 14.82 13.68
C ARG A 372 21.59 13.74 14.23
N ARG A 373 21.08 13.89 15.46
CA ARG A 373 20.07 12.99 16.04
C ARG A 373 18.79 12.95 15.23
N ILE A 374 18.31 14.11 14.76
CA ILE A 374 17.14 14.18 13.87
C ILE A 374 17.42 13.43 12.55
N ILE A 375 18.54 13.70 11.88
CA ILE A 375 18.90 13.06 10.59
C ILE A 375 19.08 11.54 10.72
N ASP A 376 19.64 11.10 11.84
CA ASP A 376 19.92 9.69 12.08
C ASP A 376 18.73 8.92 12.65
N GLY A 377 17.70 9.61 13.14
CA GLY A 377 16.58 9.00 13.85
C GLY A 377 17.00 8.41 15.20
N GLU A 378 17.95 9.06 15.89
CA GLU A 378 18.51 8.59 17.16
C GLU A 378 17.83 9.25 18.37
N ARG A 379 17.02 8.48 19.09
CA ARG A 379 16.26 8.96 20.26
C ARG A 379 17.07 8.97 21.55
N ASN A 380 18.07 8.10 21.70
CA ASN A 380 18.72 7.87 22.98
C ASN A 380 19.62 9.05 23.40
N GLY A 381 19.25 9.77 24.45
CA GLY A 381 19.99 10.95 24.93
C GLY A 381 19.54 12.27 24.28
N LEU A 382 18.47 12.26 23.48
CA LEU A 382 17.87 13.45 22.89
C LEU A 382 17.39 14.45 23.95
N GLU A 383 16.62 14.00 24.95
CA GLU A 383 16.05 14.87 26.01
C GLU A 383 17.14 15.63 26.76
N LYS A 384 18.23 14.96 27.11
CA LYS A 384 19.39 15.58 27.78
C LYS A 384 20.03 16.68 26.93
N ASP A 385 20.12 16.46 25.62
CA ASP A 385 20.67 17.46 24.71
C ASP A 385 19.71 18.64 24.52
N LEU A 386 18.40 18.41 24.59
CA LEU A 386 17.40 19.47 24.55
C LEU A 386 17.41 20.31 25.84
N ASP A 387 17.57 19.67 27.00
CA ASP A 387 17.73 20.36 28.29
C ASP A 387 18.98 21.25 28.29
N GLU A 388 20.11 20.73 27.79
CA GLU A 388 21.36 21.50 27.65
C GLU A 388 21.15 22.70 26.69
N ALA A 389 20.35 22.53 25.63
CA ALA A 389 20.10 23.60 24.66
C ALA A 389 19.19 24.69 25.24
N LEU A 390 18.21 24.30 26.06
CA LEU A 390 17.29 25.23 26.75
C LEU A 390 18.01 26.16 27.74
N GLU A 391 19.19 25.80 28.25
CA GLU A 391 19.99 26.68 29.11
C GLU A 391 20.52 27.92 28.37
N THR A 392 20.64 27.85 27.04
CA THR A 392 21.34 28.88 26.24
C THR A 392 20.47 29.51 25.16
N ARG A 393 19.37 28.87 24.75
CA ARG A 393 18.48 29.35 23.67
C ARG A 393 17.00 29.17 24.00
N PRO A 394 16.13 30.07 23.52
CA PRO A 394 14.69 29.87 23.56
C PRO A 394 14.26 28.58 22.85
N ALA A 395 13.24 27.91 23.38
CA ALA A 395 12.71 26.66 22.83
C ALA A 395 12.28 26.76 21.36
N LEU A 396 11.68 27.89 20.97
CA LEU A 396 11.29 28.17 19.59
C LEU A 396 12.48 28.23 18.63
N ASP A 397 13.60 28.83 19.04
CA ASP A 397 14.80 28.94 18.21
C ASP A 397 15.48 27.57 18.03
N ILE A 398 15.44 26.71 19.06
CA ILE A 398 15.93 25.33 18.97
C ILE A 398 15.12 24.55 17.92
N VAL A 399 13.79 24.67 17.93
CA VAL A 399 12.94 24.04 16.90
C VAL A 399 13.23 24.62 15.52
N ASN A 400 13.17 25.94 15.36
CA ASN A 400 13.21 26.59 14.07
C ASN A 400 14.58 26.51 13.38
N ASP A 401 15.67 26.69 14.13
CA ASP A 401 17.00 26.84 13.55
C ASP A 401 17.81 25.54 13.59
N THR A 402 17.52 24.66 14.56
CA THR A 402 18.30 23.42 14.77
C THR A 402 17.55 22.19 14.28
N LEU A 403 16.37 21.92 14.85
CA LEU A 403 15.63 20.68 14.60
C LEU A 403 15.00 20.66 13.20
N LEU A 404 14.36 21.76 12.77
CA LEU A 404 13.82 21.90 11.42
C LEU A 404 14.92 21.88 10.35
N ALA A 405 16.11 22.39 10.64
CA ALA A 405 17.26 22.26 9.74
C ALA A 405 17.68 20.79 9.56
N GLY A 406 17.61 19.96 10.61
CA GLY A 406 17.80 18.52 10.51
C GLY A 406 16.73 17.84 9.64
N MET A 407 15.46 18.20 9.85
CA MET A 407 14.34 17.69 9.03
C MET A 407 14.42 18.12 7.57
N LYS A 408 14.92 19.33 7.28
CA LYS A 408 15.17 19.79 5.92
C LYS A 408 16.20 18.91 5.21
N VAL A 409 17.30 18.56 5.90
CA VAL A 409 18.32 17.64 5.39
C VAL A 409 17.72 16.24 5.13
N VAL A 410 16.87 15.73 6.03
CA VAL A 410 16.13 14.48 5.81
C VAL A 410 15.27 14.56 4.54
N GLY A 411 14.56 15.68 4.33
CA GLY A 411 13.76 15.95 3.14
C GLY A 411 14.60 16.02 1.85
N GLU A 412 15.79 16.64 1.89
CA GLU A 412 16.74 16.73 0.78
C GLU A 412 17.38 15.37 0.45
N LEU A 413 17.78 14.60 1.46
CA LEU A 413 18.33 13.25 1.29
C LEU A 413 17.27 12.29 0.72
N PHE A 414 16.01 12.41 1.17
CA PHE A 414 14.91 11.64 0.59
C PHE A 414 14.59 12.09 -0.84
N GLY A 415 14.56 13.41 -1.10
CA GLY A 415 14.30 13.99 -2.42
C GLY A 415 15.36 13.65 -3.47
N SER A 416 16.62 13.50 -3.04
CA SER A 416 17.74 13.08 -3.89
C SER A 416 17.88 11.56 -4.02
N GLY A 417 17.00 10.77 -3.37
CA GLY A 417 17.06 9.30 -3.36
C GLY A 417 18.15 8.70 -2.47
N GLN A 418 18.90 9.53 -1.72
CA GLN A 418 19.96 9.10 -0.81
C GLN A 418 19.44 8.52 0.51
N MET A 419 18.21 8.82 0.90
CA MET A 419 17.54 8.29 2.09
C MET A 419 16.18 7.69 1.73
N GLN A 420 15.82 6.58 2.38
CA GLN A 420 14.57 5.83 2.10
C GLN A 420 13.46 6.18 3.09
N LEU A 421 12.20 5.96 2.70
CA LEU A 421 11.00 6.29 3.47
C LEU A 421 11.00 5.79 4.94
N PRO A 422 11.44 4.56 5.27
CA PRO A 422 11.48 4.10 6.66
C PRO A 422 12.35 4.97 7.57
N PHE A 423 13.47 5.49 7.06
CA PHE A 423 14.36 6.37 7.84
C PHE A 423 13.79 7.77 8.03
N VAL A 424 12.97 8.23 7.08
CA VAL A 424 12.26 9.52 7.20
C VAL A 424 11.22 9.45 8.32
N LEU A 425 10.48 8.34 8.42
CA LEU A 425 9.51 8.13 9.49
C LEU A 425 10.18 8.05 10.86
N GLN A 426 11.31 7.35 10.97
CA GLN A 426 12.11 7.29 12.20
C GLN A 426 12.61 8.69 12.61
N SER A 427 13.06 9.51 11.65
CA SER A 427 13.50 10.88 11.91
C SER A 427 12.34 11.76 12.41
N ALA A 428 11.14 11.57 11.88
CA ALA A 428 9.94 12.28 12.31
C ALA A 428 9.51 11.91 13.75
N GLU A 429 9.71 10.66 14.19
CA GLU A 429 9.45 10.26 15.59
C GLU A 429 10.39 10.96 16.58
N VAL A 430 11.67 11.07 16.22
CA VAL A 430 12.67 11.79 17.03
C VAL A 430 12.37 13.29 17.04
N MET A 431 11.99 13.86 15.90
CA MET A 431 11.54 15.25 15.79
C MET A 431 10.36 15.53 16.73
N LYS A 432 9.35 14.66 16.72
CA LYS A 432 8.18 14.79 17.60
C LYS A 432 8.58 14.74 19.08
N THR A 433 9.42 13.76 19.44
CA THR A 433 9.92 13.62 20.82
C THR A 433 10.63 14.91 21.26
N ALA A 434 11.38 15.53 20.35
CA ALA A 434 12.07 16.78 20.64
C ALA A 434 11.12 17.97 20.82
N VAL A 435 10.14 18.14 19.93
CA VAL A 435 9.15 19.23 20.03
C VAL A 435 8.31 19.10 21.30
N ALA A 436 7.83 17.90 21.64
CA ALA A 436 7.07 17.66 22.85
C ALA A 436 7.85 17.99 24.14
N HIS A 437 9.17 17.81 24.12
CA HIS A 437 10.06 18.18 25.23
C HIS A 437 10.27 19.70 25.34
N LEU A 438 10.28 20.40 24.20
CA LEU A 438 10.50 21.85 24.13
C LEU A 438 9.22 22.68 24.29
N GLU A 439 8.05 22.13 23.98
CA GLU A 439 6.75 22.80 24.01
C GLU A 439 6.44 23.50 25.37
N PRO A 440 6.71 22.89 26.55
CA PRO A 440 6.49 23.55 27.84
C PRO A 440 7.35 24.81 28.05
N HIS A 441 8.40 24.98 27.26
CA HIS A 441 9.39 26.05 27.36
C HIS A 441 9.23 27.14 26.28
N MET A 442 8.21 27.04 25.42
CA MET A 442 7.91 28.04 24.40
C MET A 442 7.06 29.19 24.99
N GLU A 443 7.60 30.42 24.98
CA GLU A 443 6.77 31.60 25.24
C GLU A 443 5.81 31.82 24.07
N LYS A 444 4.51 32.03 24.36
CA LYS A 444 3.51 32.40 23.36
C LYS A 444 3.78 33.83 22.87
N ALA A 445 4.66 33.96 21.87
CA ALA A 445 4.84 35.20 21.15
C ALA A 445 3.69 35.37 20.13
N GLU A 446 2.78 36.31 20.37
CA GLU A 446 1.83 36.77 19.36
C GLU A 446 2.63 37.40 18.18
N GLY A 447 2.62 36.74 17.01
CA GLY A 447 3.12 37.33 15.76
C GLY A 447 4.29 36.63 15.05
N ALA A 448 4.70 35.42 15.43
CA ALA A 448 5.60 34.63 14.56
C ALA A 448 4.84 34.17 13.31
N GLU A 449 5.21 34.65 12.11
CA GLU A 449 4.65 34.14 10.85
C GLU A 449 5.05 32.66 10.67
N GLY A 450 4.13 31.74 11.00
CA GLY A 450 4.30 30.30 10.81
C GLY A 450 4.56 29.92 9.36
N LYS A 451 5.02 28.70 9.08
CA LYS A 451 5.42 28.25 7.72
C LYS A 451 4.29 28.31 6.69
N GLY A 452 3.05 28.28 7.15
CA GLY A 452 1.79 28.40 6.41
C GLY A 452 0.69 27.61 7.10
N THR A 453 -0.56 27.88 6.74
CA THR A 453 -1.76 27.26 7.33
C THR A 453 -2.51 26.44 6.30
N ILE A 454 -2.85 25.19 6.60
CA ILE A 454 -3.69 24.34 5.75
C ILE A 454 -4.96 23.91 6.49
N VAL A 455 -6.10 23.97 5.82
CA VAL A 455 -7.32 23.30 6.28
C VAL A 455 -7.39 21.91 5.68
N LEU A 456 -7.40 20.86 6.50
CA LEU A 456 -7.52 19.47 6.07
C LEU A 456 -8.91 18.91 6.41
N ALA A 457 -9.56 18.27 5.44
CA ALA A 457 -10.87 17.66 5.65
C ALA A 457 -11.05 16.36 4.86
N THR A 458 -11.69 15.36 5.47
CA THR A 458 -12.26 14.24 4.70
C THR A 458 -13.64 14.66 4.22
N VAL A 459 -13.88 14.51 2.91
CA VAL A 459 -15.07 15.06 2.24
C VAL A 459 -16.38 14.44 2.71
N ARG A 460 -17.48 15.18 2.49
CA ARG A 460 -18.85 14.74 2.79
C ARG A 460 -19.13 13.31 2.31
N GLY A 461 -19.69 12.49 3.19
CA GLY A 461 -20.05 11.11 2.89
C GLY A 461 -18.91 10.10 3.09
N ASP A 462 -17.70 10.56 3.42
CA ASP A 462 -16.55 9.71 3.72
C ASP A 462 -16.11 9.85 5.18
N VAL A 463 -15.76 8.72 5.80
CA VAL A 463 -15.40 8.60 7.22
C VAL A 463 -13.95 8.22 7.45
N HIS A 464 -13.22 7.90 6.38
CA HIS A 464 -11.85 7.42 6.51
C HIS A 464 -10.89 8.61 6.62
N ASP A 465 -10.05 8.59 7.65
CA ASP A 465 -9.17 9.70 7.98
C ASP A 465 -7.74 9.32 8.33
N ILE A 466 -7.40 8.02 8.34
CA ILE A 466 -6.03 7.55 8.64
C ILE A 466 -4.99 8.26 7.75
N GLY A 467 -5.22 8.29 6.44
CA GLY A 467 -4.33 8.98 5.49
C GLY A 467 -4.24 10.49 5.77
N LYS A 468 -5.38 11.14 6.04
CA LYS A 468 -5.44 12.57 6.39
C LYS A 468 -4.66 12.87 7.67
N ASN A 469 -4.83 12.06 8.71
CA ASN A 469 -4.13 12.24 9.98
C ASN A 469 -2.63 12.01 9.84
N LEU A 470 -2.19 11.14 8.91
CA LEU A 470 -0.78 11.03 8.55
C LEU A 470 -0.27 12.31 7.85
N VAL A 471 -1.05 12.91 6.94
CA VAL A 471 -0.69 14.20 6.32
C VAL A 471 -0.60 15.30 7.38
N ASP A 472 -1.56 15.35 8.30
CA ASP A 472 -1.55 16.27 9.45
C ASP A 472 -0.25 16.14 10.24
N ILE A 473 0.08 14.92 10.71
CA ILE A 473 1.31 14.65 11.46
C ILE A 473 2.55 15.11 10.69
N ILE A 474 2.64 14.80 9.39
CA ILE A 474 3.80 15.19 8.58
C ILE A 474 3.90 16.70 8.39
N LEU A 475 2.80 17.40 8.12
CA LEU A 475 2.80 18.85 7.94
C LEU A 475 3.07 19.59 9.26
N SER A 476 2.40 19.19 10.34
CA SER A 476 2.58 19.72 11.69
C SER A 476 4.03 19.53 12.17
N ASN A 477 4.62 18.35 11.99
CA ASN A 477 6.04 18.09 12.30
C ASN A 477 7.03 18.90 11.44
N ASN A 478 6.57 19.47 10.33
CA ASN A 478 7.39 20.30 9.44
C ASN A 478 7.10 21.80 9.59
N GLY A 479 6.43 22.21 10.68
CA GLY A 479 6.23 23.61 11.07
C GLY A 479 5.04 24.31 10.40
N TYR A 480 4.14 23.57 9.75
CA TYR A 480 2.88 24.09 9.22
C TYR A 480 1.79 24.07 10.29
N THR A 481 0.90 25.06 10.25
CA THR A 481 -0.33 25.04 11.06
C THR A 481 -1.39 24.23 10.32
N VAL A 482 -1.84 23.12 10.90
CA VAL A 482 -2.86 22.26 10.30
C VAL A 482 -4.18 22.43 11.05
N VAL A 483 -5.20 22.93 10.35
CA VAL A 483 -6.58 22.97 10.83
C VAL A 483 -7.30 21.73 10.31
N ASN A 484 -7.31 20.69 11.12
CA ASN A 484 -7.93 19.42 10.76
C ASN A 484 -9.42 19.39 11.15
N LEU A 485 -10.31 19.47 10.17
CA LEU A 485 -11.76 19.48 10.37
C LEU A 485 -12.36 18.09 10.58
N GLY A 486 -11.55 17.03 10.50
CA GLY A 486 -12.04 15.66 10.65
C GLY A 486 -12.78 15.15 9.41
N ILE A 487 -13.90 14.44 9.62
CA ILE A 487 -14.57 13.61 8.61
C ILE A 487 -15.95 14.11 8.21
N LYS A 488 -16.45 13.62 7.07
CA LYS A 488 -17.78 13.95 6.52
C LYS A 488 -18.02 15.45 6.31
N GLN A 489 -16.99 16.23 6.05
CA GLN A 489 -17.11 17.69 6.03
C GLN A 489 -17.74 18.20 4.73
N PRO A 490 -18.81 19.02 4.81
CA PRO A 490 -19.35 19.72 3.65
C PRO A 490 -18.41 20.85 3.22
N VAL A 491 -18.46 21.23 1.95
CA VAL A 491 -17.63 22.32 1.40
C VAL A 491 -17.85 23.66 2.12
N THR A 492 -19.06 23.93 2.63
CA THR A 492 -19.34 25.12 3.43
C THR A 492 -18.49 25.20 4.68
N ALA A 493 -18.39 24.11 5.46
CA ALA A 493 -17.58 24.06 6.66
C ALA A 493 -16.08 24.19 6.35
N ILE A 494 -15.63 23.60 5.24
CA ILE A 494 -14.24 23.72 4.76
C ILE A 494 -13.92 25.19 4.43
N VAL A 495 -14.82 25.89 3.74
CA VAL A 495 -14.66 27.30 3.39
C VAL A 495 -14.70 28.19 4.62
N GLU A 496 -15.66 27.98 5.52
CA GLU A 496 -15.81 28.76 6.75
C GLU A 496 -14.54 28.65 7.61
N ALA A 497 -14.02 27.44 7.82
CA ALA A 497 -12.78 27.24 8.56
C ALA A 497 -11.56 27.84 7.85
N ALA A 498 -11.52 27.79 6.51
CA ALA A 498 -10.45 28.42 5.73
C ALA A 498 -10.45 29.94 5.88
N GLU A 499 -11.63 30.56 5.96
CA GLU A 499 -11.77 32.00 6.21
C GLU A 499 -11.46 32.36 7.67
N GLU A 500 -11.99 31.60 8.63
CA GLU A 500 -11.83 31.83 10.08
C GLU A 500 -10.36 31.75 10.51
N HIS A 501 -9.64 30.74 10.02
CA HIS A 501 -8.24 30.50 10.39
C HIS A 501 -7.24 31.09 9.41
N GLY A 502 -7.69 31.87 8.43
CA GLY A 502 -6.82 32.51 7.44
C GLY A 502 -5.96 31.51 6.67
N ALA A 503 -6.55 30.38 6.25
CA ALA A 503 -5.83 29.30 5.61
C ALA A 503 -5.14 29.75 4.31
N ASP A 504 -3.95 29.23 4.07
CA ASP A 504 -3.21 29.43 2.84
C ASP A 504 -3.60 28.40 1.76
N VAL A 505 -3.95 27.19 2.18
CA VAL A 505 -4.24 26.04 1.31
C VAL A 505 -5.40 25.22 1.88
N ILE A 506 -6.22 24.63 1.01
CA ILE A 506 -7.26 23.65 1.38
C ILE A 506 -6.82 22.26 0.93
N GLY A 507 -6.82 21.28 1.83
CA GLY A 507 -6.57 19.87 1.54
C GLY A 507 -7.81 19.01 1.75
N MET A 508 -8.14 18.16 0.78
CA MET A 508 -9.27 17.23 0.85
C MET A 508 -8.84 15.78 0.68
N SER A 509 -9.39 14.89 1.52
CA SER A 509 -9.11 13.45 1.56
C SER A 509 -10.35 12.60 1.28
N GLY A 510 -10.17 11.44 0.64
CA GLY A 510 -11.25 10.48 0.36
C GLY A 510 -10.75 9.08 0.00
N LEU A 511 -11.38 8.05 0.57
CA LEU A 511 -11.09 6.63 0.32
C LEU A 511 -12.07 6.00 -0.67
N LEU A 512 -13.34 6.43 -0.66
CA LEU A 512 -14.37 5.81 -1.48
C LEU A 512 -14.38 6.40 -2.90
N VAL A 513 -14.82 5.60 -3.88
CA VAL A 513 -14.98 6.07 -5.26
C VAL A 513 -15.97 7.24 -5.34
N LYS A 514 -17.06 7.22 -4.55
CA LYS A 514 -18.03 8.34 -4.48
C LYS A 514 -17.39 9.64 -3.96
N SER A 515 -16.35 9.55 -3.14
CA SER A 515 -15.62 10.72 -2.60
C SER A 515 -14.91 11.53 -3.69
N THR A 516 -14.50 10.89 -4.78
CA THR A 516 -13.88 11.58 -5.93
C THR A 516 -14.87 12.53 -6.62
N VAL A 517 -16.14 12.14 -6.70
CA VAL A 517 -17.23 12.97 -7.25
C VAL A 517 -17.52 14.14 -6.33
N ILE A 518 -17.58 13.91 -5.01
CA ILE A 518 -17.76 14.98 -4.02
C ILE A 518 -16.63 15.99 -4.08
N MET A 519 -15.37 15.56 -4.25
CA MET A 519 -14.24 16.48 -4.41
C MET A 519 -14.38 17.35 -5.66
N LYS A 520 -14.87 16.79 -6.78
CA LYS A 520 -15.18 17.57 -7.99
C LYS A 520 -16.27 18.60 -7.73
N GLU A 521 -17.37 18.21 -7.08
CA GLU A 521 -18.46 19.11 -6.71
C GLU A 521 -17.96 20.26 -5.81
N ASN A 522 -17.08 19.96 -4.84
CA ASN A 522 -16.50 20.97 -3.95
C ASN A 522 -15.66 21.99 -4.73
N LEU A 523 -14.88 21.58 -5.73
CA LEU A 523 -14.13 22.50 -6.58
C LEU A 523 -15.05 23.40 -7.41
N GLN A 524 -16.15 22.87 -7.95
CA GLN A 524 -17.15 23.65 -8.67
C GLN A 524 -17.82 24.69 -7.77
N GLU A 525 -18.10 24.33 -6.52
CA GLU A 525 -18.66 25.25 -5.54
C GLU A 525 -17.66 26.37 -5.17
N LEU A 526 -16.38 26.04 -5.00
CA LEU A 526 -15.33 27.05 -4.77
C LEU A 526 -15.21 28.04 -5.95
N ASN A 527 -15.33 27.58 -7.19
CA ASN A 527 -15.41 28.46 -8.37
C ASN A 527 -16.67 29.33 -8.34
N ALA A 528 -17.85 28.74 -8.07
CA ALA A 528 -19.12 29.46 -8.03
C ALA A 528 -19.10 30.60 -6.99
N ARG A 529 -18.36 30.42 -5.89
CA ARG A 529 -18.12 31.44 -4.85
C ARG A 529 -16.97 32.40 -5.15
N SER A 530 -16.31 32.28 -6.30
CA SER A 530 -15.13 33.06 -6.67
C SER A 530 -13.96 32.93 -5.68
N LEU A 531 -13.85 31.79 -5.00
CA LEU A 531 -12.80 31.51 -4.01
C LEU A 531 -11.57 30.83 -4.61
N ALA A 532 -11.66 30.41 -5.87
CA ALA A 532 -10.63 29.66 -6.56
C ALA A 532 -9.27 30.38 -6.65
N GLY A 533 -9.29 31.70 -6.85
CA GLY A 533 -8.08 32.53 -6.86
C GLY A 533 -7.47 32.79 -5.48
N ARG A 534 -8.20 32.49 -4.39
CA ARG A 534 -7.74 32.70 -3.00
C ARG A 534 -7.12 31.44 -2.40
N TYR A 535 -7.72 30.27 -2.65
CA TYR A 535 -7.32 29.02 -2.02
C TYR A 535 -6.83 28.00 -3.06
N PRO A 536 -5.52 27.76 -3.14
CA PRO A 536 -4.99 26.56 -3.75
C PRO A 536 -5.52 25.30 -3.05
N VAL A 537 -5.75 24.24 -3.81
CA VAL A 537 -6.32 22.97 -3.32
C VAL A 537 -5.36 21.81 -3.52
N ILE A 538 -5.16 20.99 -2.49
CA ILE A 538 -4.45 19.71 -2.57
C ILE A 538 -5.46 18.57 -2.38
N LEU A 539 -5.51 17.63 -3.32
CA LEU A 539 -6.38 16.45 -3.24
C LEU A 539 -5.56 15.18 -3.03
N GLY A 540 -6.01 14.30 -2.13
CA GLY A 540 -5.37 13.01 -1.84
C GLY A 540 -6.35 11.93 -1.37
N GLY A 541 -5.87 10.69 -1.30
CA GLY A 541 -6.65 9.52 -0.86
C GLY A 541 -6.75 8.42 -1.92
N ALA A 542 -6.96 7.18 -1.48
CA ALA A 542 -6.68 6.00 -2.31
C ALA A 542 -7.61 5.80 -3.52
N ALA A 543 -8.76 6.49 -3.56
CA ALA A 543 -9.64 6.48 -4.73
C ALA A 543 -9.21 7.45 -5.85
N LEU A 544 -8.31 8.40 -5.56
CA LEU A 544 -7.86 9.40 -6.53
C LEU A 544 -6.65 8.93 -7.34
N THR A 545 -6.53 9.46 -8.55
CA THR A 545 -5.34 9.30 -9.40
C THR A 545 -4.79 10.67 -9.79
N ARG A 546 -3.47 10.77 -10.00
CA ARG A 546 -2.83 12.03 -10.39
C ARG A 546 -3.46 12.64 -11.63
N ALA A 547 -3.65 11.82 -12.67
CA ALA A 547 -4.19 12.28 -13.94
C ALA A 547 -5.58 12.88 -13.78
N TYR A 548 -6.45 12.25 -12.98
CA TYR A 548 -7.78 12.79 -12.72
C TYR A 548 -7.73 14.18 -12.07
N VAL A 549 -6.85 14.36 -11.09
CA VAL A 549 -6.73 15.64 -10.37
C VAL A 549 -6.02 16.72 -11.20
N GLU A 550 -4.83 16.42 -11.73
CA GLU A 550 -3.97 17.40 -12.41
C GLU A 550 -4.39 17.69 -13.87
N GLN A 551 -5.38 16.98 -14.40
CA GLN A 551 -5.95 17.24 -15.73
C GLN A 551 -7.45 17.55 -15.65
N ASP A 552 -8.28 16.61 -15.20
CA ASP A 552 -9.74 16.77 -15.26
C ASP A 552 -10.23 17.80 -14.24
N LEU A 553 -9.78 17.68 -12.99
CA LEU A 553 -10.14 18.62 -11.93
C LEU A 553 -9.40 19.95 -12.06
N HIS A 554 -8.16 19.93 -12.54
CA HIS A 554 -7.41 21.15 -12.84
C HIS A 554 -8.03 21.97 -13.98
N ALA A 555 -8.54 21.34 -15.04
CA ALA A 555 -9.26 22.04 -16.10
C ALA A 555 -10.61 22.60 -15.64
N LEU A 556 -11.15 22.07 -14.52
CA LEU A 556 -12.43 22.47 -13.96
C LEU A 556 -12.30 23.59 -12.91
N TYR A 557 -11.22 23.64 -12.13
CA TYR A 557 -11.02 24.61 -11.06
C TYR A 557 -10.31 25.86 -11.59
N ASP A 558 -10.85 27.06 -11.33
CA ASP A 558 -10.28 28.32 -11.85
C ASP A 558 -8.96 28.71 -11.14
N GLY A 559 -8.63 28.02 -10.05
CA GLY A 559 -7.45 28.21 -9.23
C GLY A 559 -6.45 27.06 -9.35
N GLU A 560 -5.47 27.04 -8.44
CA GLU A 560 -4.48 25.96 -8.43
C GLU A 560 -5.00 24.74 -7.68
N VAL A 561 -5.14 23.60 -8.37
CA VAL A 561 -5.39 22.29 -7.74
C VAL A 561 -4.26 21.31 -8.07
N ARG A 562 -3.80 20.54 -7.07
CA ARG A 562 -2.70 19.57 -7.18
C ARG A 562 -3.04 18.25 -6.51
N TYR A 563 -2.42 17.18 -7.01
CA TYR A 563 -2.54 15.85 -6.41
C TYR A 563 -1.37 15.56 -5.48
N ALA A 564 -1.69 15.10 -4.27
CA ALA A 564 -0.71 14.51 -3.38
C ALA A 564 -0.97 13.00 -3.30
N ARG A 565 -0.03 12.19 -3.78
CA ARG A 565 -0.13 10.72 -3.69
C ARG A 565 0.06 10.21 -2.26
N ASP A 566 0.82 10.95 -1.46
CA ASP A 566 1.22 10.63 -0.10
C ASP A 566 1.47 11.93 0.70
N ALA A 567 1.69 11.80 2.00
CA ALA A 567 1.91 12.93 2.90
C ALA A 567 3.16 13.77 2.58
N PHE A 568 4.19 13.18 1.98
CA PHE A 568 5.44 13.88 1.65
C PHE A 568 5.30 14.71 0.37
N GLU A 569 4.54 14.20 -0.59
CA GLU A 569 4.15 15.01 -1.73
C GLU A 569 3.26 16.18 -1.30
N GLY A 570 2.35 15.97 -0.35
CA GLY A 570 1.60 17.04 0.31
C GLY A 570 2.52 18.11 0.90
N LEU A 571 3.56 17.70 1.64
CA LEU A 571 4.58 18.60 2.20
C LEU A 571 5.33 19.40 1.14
N ARG A 572 5.80 18.75 0.06
CA ARG A 572 6.51 19.43 -1.03
C ARG A 572 5.62 20.45 -1.75
N LEU A 573 4.35 20.11 -1.96
CA LEU A 573 3.37 21.01 -2.58
C LEU A 573 3.09 22.21 -1.67
N MET A 574 2.97 22.00 -0.35
CA MET A 574 2.87 23.09 0.62
C MET A 574 4.09 24.01 0.58
N ASP A 575 5.31 23.46 0.59
CA ASP A 575 6.54 24.26 0.50
C ASP A 575 6.59 25.10 -0.78
N ALA A 576 6.18 24.53 -1.92
CA ALA A 576 6.14 25.23 -3.20
C ALA A 576 5.05 26.33 -3.25
N LEU A 577 3.84 26.03 -2.76
CA LEU A 577 2.73 26.98 -2.69
C LEU A 577 3.07 28.19 -1.81
N MET A 578 3.65 27.95 -0.63
CA MET A 578 4.07 29.01 0.27
C MET A 578 5.27 29.80 -0.27
N GLY A 579 6.22 29.13 -0.94
CA GLY A 579 7.33 29.81 -1.62
C GLY A 579 6.84 30.78 -2.71
N VAL A 580 5.87 30.37 -3.51
CA VAL A 580 5.23 31.24 -4.53
C VAL A 580 4.48 32.40 -3.86
N LYS A 581 3.67 32.12 -2.83
CA LYS A 581 2.90 33.14 -2.10
C LYS A 581 3.79 34.21 -1.46
N ARG A 582 4.95 33.82 -0.92
CA ARG A 582 5.93 34.72 -0.29
C ARG A 582 6.86 35.44 -1.28
N GLY A 583 6.75 35.14 -2.58
CA GLY A 583 7.60 35.76 -3.61
C GLY A 583 9.07 35.33 -3.54
N VAL A 584 9.35 34.12 -3.04
CA VAL A 584 10.73 33.59 -2.96
C VAL A 584 11.31 33.48 -4.38
N PRO A 585 12.48 34.08 -4.68
CA PRO A 585 13.05 34.06 -6.03
C PRO A 585 13.25 32.64 -6.56
N GLY A 586 12.60 32.31 -7.69
CA GLY A 586 12.70 31.00 -8.32
C GLY A 586 11.72 29.94 -7.82
N ALA A 587 10.90 30.24 -6.80
CA ALA A 587 9.83 29.33 -6.36
C ALA A 587 8.79 29.16 -7.47
N LYS A 588 8.55 27.91 -7.86
CA LYS A 588 7.54 27.52 -8.85
C LYS A 588 6.87 26.24 -8.41
N LEU A 589 5.58 26.11 -8.74
CA LEU A 589 4.89 24.84 -8.57
C LEU A 589 5.43 23.81 -9.56
N PRO A 590 5.46 22.51 -9.18
CA PRO A 590 5.77 21.44 -10.11
C PRO A 590 4.86 21.51 -11.35
N GLU A 591 5.41 21.19 -12.52
CA GLU A 591 4.63 21.09 -13.76
C GLU A 591 3.52 20.04 -13.61
N LEU A 592 2.33 20.37 -14.12
CA LEU A 592 1.19 19.47 -14.13
C LEU A 592 1.50 18.25 -14.99
N LYS A 593 1.40 17.05 -14.41
CA LYS A 593 1.53 15.79 -15.14
C LYS A 593 0.19 15.43 -15.76
N GLN A 594 -0.08 16.03 -16.92
CA GLN A 594 -1.21 15.62 -17.74
C GLN A 594 -1.04 14.17 -18.19
N ARG A 595 -2.16 13.47 -18.36
CA ARG A 595 -2.18 12.11 -18.88
C ARG A 595 -1.46 12.11 -20.21
N ARG A 596 -0.32 11.42 -20.28
CA ARG A 596 0.47 11.43 -21.52
C ARG A 596 -0.36 10.83 -22.67
N VAL A 597 -1.28 9.89 -22.40
CA VAL A 597 -2.12 9.16 -23.37
C VAL A 597 -3.33 9.98 -23.85
N PRO A 598 -3.54 10.19 -25.17
CA PRO A 598 -4.75 10.80 -25.72
C PRO A 598 -5.95 9.95 -25.35
N ARG A 599 -7.08 10.62 -25.07
CA ARG A 599 -8.36 9.99 -24.76
C ARG A 599 -8.71 9.04 -25.89
N ARG A 600 -8.79 7.76 -25.58
CA ARG A 600 -8.95 6.73 -26.59
C ARG A 600 -9.92 5.68 -26.05
N GLU A 601 -11.01 5.64 -26.78
CA GLU A 601 -12.31 5.03 -26.57
C GLU A 601 -12.18 3.49 -26.38
N GLY A 602 -12.55 2.97 -25.20
CA GLY A 602 -12.26 1.60 -24.76
C GLY A 602 -13.42 0.60 -24.80
N VAL A 603 -13.08 -0.66 -25.07
CA VAL A 603 -13.98 -1.82 -25.14
C VAL A 603 -13.53 -3.00 -24.36
N GLN A 604 -14.50 -3.67 -23.75
CA GLN A 604 -14.46 -5.10 -23.46
C GLN A 604 -15.71 -5.82 -23.97
N VAL A 605 -15.49 -6.97 -24.61
CA VAL A 605 -16.47 -7.93 -25.17
C VAL A 605 -17.06 -8.84 -24.08
N ALA A 606 -18.29 -9.28 -24.27
CA ALA A 606 -19.10 -10.14 -23.39
C ALA A 606 -19.22 -11.60 -23.89
N GLU A 607 -19.48 -12.54 -22.96
CA GLU A 607 -20.03 -13.88 -23.21
C GLU A 607 -21.46 -13.98 -22.61
N PRO A 608 -22.34 -14.86 -23.11
CA PRO A 608 -23.79 -14.62 -23.20
C PRO A 608 -24.61 -15.03 -21.96
N GLU A 609 -25.61 -14.22 -21.63
CA GLU A 609 -26.58 -14.47 -20.54
C GLU A 609 -27.83 -15.25 -21.01
N PRO A 610 -28.42 -16.13 -20.17
CA PRO A 610 -29.73 -16.72 -20.41
C PRO A 610 -30.85 -15.66 -20.30
N ALA A 611 -31.84 -15.76 -21.19
CA ALA A 611 -32.96 -14.82 -21.31
C ALA A 611 -33.83 -14.70 -20.03
N GLY A 612 -33.89 -13.49 -19.46
CA GLY A 612 -34.85 -13.06 -18.44
C GLY A 612 -34.29 -12.96 -17.00
N PRO A 613 -34.96 -12.21 -16.10
CA PRO A 613 -34.65 -12.17 -14.68
C PRO A 613 -35.05 -13.51 -14.06
N VAL A 614 -34.20 -14.52 -14.21
CA VAL A 614 -34.40 -15.82 -13.59
C VAL A 614 -33.93 -15.71 -12.15
N ARG A 615 -34.88 -15.84 -11.22
CA ARG A 615 -34.62 -16.00 -9.79
C ARG A 615 -33.58 -17.09 -9.56
N SER A 616 -32.69 -16.89 -8.59
CA SER A 616 -31.67 -17.86 -8.19
C SER A 616 -32.28 -19.20 -7.79
N ASP A 617 -31.48 -20.27 -7.84
CA ASP A 617 -31.82 -21.63 -7.39
C ASP A 617 -31.92 -21.78 -5.86
N VAL A 618 -32.26 -20.71 -5.14
CA VAL A 618 -32.35 -20.67 -3.68
C VAL A 618 -33.65 -21.35 -3.22
N ALA A 619 -33.57 -22.12 -2.12
CA ALA A 619 -34.72 -22.81 -1.55
C ALA A 619 -35.78 -21.83 -1.00
N THR A 620 -37.03 -22.00 -1.41
CA THR A 620 -38.18 -21.16 -1.01
C THR A 620 -39.22 -21.91 -0.19
N ASP A 621 -38.97 -23.18 0.15
CA ASP A 621 -39.86 -24.07 0.89
C ASP A 621 -39.53 -24.13 2.39
N ASN A 622 -38.39 -23.58 2.81
CA ASN A 622 -37.98 -23.47 4.21
C ASN A 622 -39.01 -22.70 5.06
N PRO A 623 -39.44 -23.17 6.24
CA PRO A 623 -40.41 -22.45 7.08
C PRO A 623 -39.99 -21.00 7.36
N VAL A 624 -40.95 -20.07 7.25
CA VAL A 624 -40.76 -18.65 7.60
C VAL A 624 -40.67 -18.54 9.12
N PRO A 625 -39.62 -17.93 9.69
CA PRO A 625 -39.49 -17.78 11.13
C PRO A 625 -40.51 -16.78 11.69
N GLU A 626 -41.01 -17.03 12.89
CA GLU A 626 -41.91 -16.12 13.60
C GLU A 626 -41.08 -15.19 14.50
N PRO A 627 -41.09 -13.86 14.26
CA PRO A 627 -40.32 -12.92 15.07
C PRO A 627 -41.01 -12.71 16.43
N PRO A 628 -40.26 -12.50 17.52
CA PRO A 628 -40.83 -12.33 18.87
C PRO A 628 -41.63 -11.03 19.04
N PHE A 629 -41.51 -10.10 18.09
CA PHE A 629 -42.27 -8.86 18.00
C PHE A 629 -42.20 -8.30 16.57
N SER A 630 -43.13 -7.40 16.24
CA SER A 630 -43.09 -6.58 15.02
C SER A 630 -42.63 -5.16 15.35
N GLY A 631 -41.95 -4.50 14.41
CA GLY A 631 -41.44 -3.15 14.59
C GLY A 631 -40.07 -3.12 15.26
N THR A 632 -39.78 -2.07 16.04
CA THR A 632 -38.42 -1.79 16.53
C THR A 632 -38.30 -1.83 18.05
N ARG A 633 -37.15 -2.28 18.55
CA ARG A 633 -36.74 -2.16 19.95
C ARG A 633 -35.38 -1.48 20.07
N VAL A 634 -35.18 -0.82 21.20
CA VAL A 634 -33.92 -0.20 21.60
C VAL A 634 -33.41 -0.93 22.83
N VAL A 635 -32.14 -1.32 22.80
CA VAL A 635 -31.43 -1.86 23.95
C VAL A 635 -30.21 -1.00 24.22
N LYS A 636 -30.07 -0.54 25.47
CA LYS A 636 -28.97 0.28 25.96
C LYS A 636 -28.36 -0.37 27.18
N GLY A 637 -27.12 0.00 27.50
CA GLY A 637 -26.42 -0.50 28.69
C GLY A 637 -26.01 -1.98 28.55
N ILE A 638 -25.73 -2.40 27.32
CA ILE A 638 -25.22 -3.74 27.02
C ILE A 638 -23.83 -3.84 27.67
N GLN A 639 -23.62 -4.88 28.47
CA GLN A 639 -22.41 -4.96 29.27
C GLN A 639 -21.22 -5.31 28.36
N LEU A 640 -20.09 -4.62 28.54
CA LEU A 640 -18.87 -4.86 27.74
C LEU A 640 -18.50 -6.35 27.67
N GLN A 641 -18.63 -7.07 28.79
CA GLN A 641 -18.30 -8.49 28.86
C GLN A 641 -19.14 -9.37 27.93
N GLU A 642 -20.35 -8.96 27.55
CA GLU A 642 -21.24 -9.75 26.69
C GLU A 642 -20.76 -9.78 25.24
N TYR A 643 -20.19 -8.68 24.73
CA TYR A 643 -19.76 -8.56 23.34
C TYR A 643 -18.23 -8.49 23.18
N ALA A 644 -17.46 -8.25 24.24
CA ALA A 644 -16.00 -8.32 24.18
C ALA A 644 -15.48 -9.73 23.85
N SER A 645 -16.24 -10.78 24.19
CA SER A 645 -15.92 -12.17 23.80
C SER A 645 -16.13 -12.45 22.31
N TRP A 646 -16.80 -11.55 21.59
CA TRP A 646 -17.03 -11.61 20.14
C TRP A 646 -16.01 -10.81 19.35
N LEU A 647 -15.00 -10.27 20.03
CA LEU A 647 -13.93 -9.49 19.41
C LEU A 647 -13.04 -10.39 18.53
N ASP A 648 -12.87 -10.01 17.27
CA ASP A 648 -11.87 -10.62 16.41
C ASP A 648 -10.48 -10.08 16.80
N GLU A 649 -9.81 -10.81 17.70
CA GLU A 649 -8.47 -10.49 18.18
C GLU A 649 -7.44 -10.44 17.03
N ASP A 650 -7.64 -11.21 15.96
CA ASP A 650 -6.73 -11.22 14.82
C ASP A 650 -6.89 -9.96 13.95
N ALA A 651 -8.13 -9.53 13.70
CA ALA A 651 -8.41 -8.25 13.04
C ALA A 651 -7.92 -7.06 13.86
N LEU A 652 -8.09 -7.10 15.19
CA LEU A 652 -7.58 -6.08 16.10
C LEU A 652 -6.04 -6.05 16.10
N PHE A 653 -5.38 -7.15 16.42
CA PHE A 653 -3.94 -7.18 16.62
C PHE A 653 -3.16 -7.02 15.31
N LYS A 654 -3.52 -7.73 14.24
CA LYS A 654 -2.79 -7.65 12.95
C LYS A 654 -3.19 -6.45 12.12
N GLY A 655 -4.48 -6.12 12.11
CA GLY A 655 -5.08 -5.10 11.25
C GLY A 655 -4.97 -3.71 11.84
N GLN A 656 -5.54 -3.52 13.04
CA GLN A 656 -5.63 -2.20 13.66
C GLN A 656 -4.36 -1.81 14.43
N TRP A 657 -3.80 -2.73 15.22
CA TRP A 657 -2.66 -2.45 16.11
C TRP A 657 -1.29 -2.80 15.51
N GLY A 658 -1.28 -3.46 14.35
CA GLY A 658 -0.04 -3.79 13.63
C GLY A 658 0.89 -4.78 14.34
N LEU A 659 0.44 -5.50 15.37
CA LEU A 659 1.18 -6.55 16.06
C LEU A 659 1.44 -7.72 15.10
N LYS A 660 2.72 -7.94 14.79
CA LYS A 660 3.18 -9.05 13.94
C LYS A 660 4.44 -9.65 14.53
N ALA A 661 4.53 -10.98 14.51
CA ALA A 661 5.73 -11.64 14.99
C ALA A 661 6.98 -11.28 14.17
N PRO A 662 8.12 -11.11 14.84
CA PRO A 662 9.40 -11.10 14.18
C PRO A 662 9.57 -12.47 13.53
N ARG A 663 9.77 -12.45 12.22
CA ARG A 663 9.76 -13.67 11.43
C ARG A 663 11.11 -14.40 11.46
N THR A 664 12.16 -13.84 12.11
CA THR A 664 13.30 -14.59 12.69
C THR A 664 14.07 -13.88 13.79
N GLY A 665 14.70 -14.73 14.61
CA GLY A 665 15.44 -14.44 15.84
C GLY A 665 14.89 -15.36 16.94
N ASP A 666 15.57 -15.46 18.09
CA ASP A 666 15.00 -16.01 19.34
C ASP A 666 13.93 -15.06 19.91
N GLY A 667 13.00 -14.64 19.05
CA GLY A 667 11.92 -13.71 19.35
C GLY A 667 10.61 -14.44 19.58
N PRO A 668 9.67 -13.84 20.33
CA PRO A 668 8.37 -14.44 20.62
C PRO A 668 7.57 -14.68 19.33
N SER A 669 6.99 -15.88 19.20
CA SER A 669 5.99 -16.24 18.20
C SER A 669 4.80 -15.28 18.21
N TYR A 670 3.98 -15.28 17.15
CA TYR A 670 2.78 -14.41 17.10
C TYR A 670 1.84 -14.70 18.27
N ARG A 671 1.66 -15.99 18.60
CA ARG A 671 0.91 -16.39 19.79
C ARG A 671 1.57 -15.86 21.06
N GLU A 672 2.89 -15.96 21.22
CA GLU A 672 3.59 -15.37 22.38
C GLU A 672 3.53 -13.84 22.43
N LEU A 673 3.53 -13.12 21.31
CA LEU A 673 3.34 -11.67 21.28
C LEU A 673 1.91 -11.27 21.59
N VAL A 674 0.94 -12.02 21.09
CA VAL A 674 -0.46 -11.85 21.47
C VAL A 674 -0.59 -12.08 22.97
N GLU A 675 0.00 -13.14 23.54
CA GLU A 675 -0.07 -13.40 24.98
C GLU A 675 0.74 -12.40 25.83
N ARG A 676 1.91 -11.95 25.38
CA ARG A 676 2.84 -11.09 26.14
C ARG A 676 2.54 -9.60 26.00
N GLU A 677 2.05 -9.17 24.85
CA GLU A 677 1.86 -7.75 24.51
C GLU A 677 0.42 -7.44 24.10
N GLY A 678 -0.18 -8.23 23.21
CA GLY A 678 -1.54 -8.00 22.69
C GLY A 678 -2.61 -8.07 23.77
N ARG A 679 -2.84 -9.25 24.37
CA ARG A 679 -3.84 -9.50 25.42
C ARG A 679 -3.61 -8.66 26.68
N PRO A 680 -2.38 -8.43 27.18
CA PRO A 680 -2.19 -7.53 28.32
C PRO A 680 -2.60 -6.09 28.01
N ARG A 681 -2.26 -5.55 26.83
CA ARG A 681 -2.71 -4.22 26.40
C ARG A 681 -4.21 -4.16 26.18
N LEU A 682 -4.78 -5.18 25.53
CA LEU A 682 -6.23 -5.32 25.36
C LEU A 682 -6.95 -5.35 26.71
N ARG A 683 -6.47 -6.14 27.69
CA ARG A 683 -7.03 -6.15 29.05
C ARG A 683 -6.94 -4.77 29.70
N GLY A 684 -5.80 -4.09 29.59
CA GLY A 684 -5.64 -2.73 30.12
C GLY A 684 -6.64 -1.76 29.50
N TRP A 685 -6.82 -1.81 28.18
CA TRP A 685 -7.83 -0.98 27.51
C TRP A 685 -9.26 -1.36 27.88
N LEU A 686 -9.62 -2.65 27.92
CA LEU A 686 -10.95 -3.10 28.32
C LEU A 686 -11.27 -2.73 29.78
N GLU A 687 -10.30 -2.84 30.68
CA GLU A 687 -10.42 -2.40 32.06
C GLU A 687 -10.62 -0.88 32.14
N ARG A 688 -9.80 -0.11 31.41
CA ARG A 688 -9.94 1.35 31.36
C ARG A 688 -11.28 1.79 30.78
N LEU A 689 -11.72 1.17 29.68
CA LEU A 689 -13.04 1.40 29.06
C LEU A 689 -14.18 1.13 30.05
N HIS A 690 -14.03 0.10 30.89
CA HIS A 690 -14.99 -0.24 31.94
C HIS A 690 -14.95 0.74 33.12
N THR A 691 -13.78 0.99 33.71
CA THR A 691 -13.61 1.85 34.89
C THR A 691 -13.94 3.31 34.60
N GLU A 692 -13.52 3.83 33.44
CA GLU A 692 -13.79 5.20 33.02
C GLU A 692 -15.18 5.37 32.37
N ASN A 693 -15.92 4.27 32.17
CA ASN A 693 -17.23 4.23 31.52
C ASN A 693 -17.24 4.91 30.15
N LEU A 694 -16.26 4.58 29.29
CA LEU A 694 -16.07 5.22 27.98
C LEU A 694 -16.98 4.65 26.89
N LEU A 695 -17.61 3.51 27.14
CA LEU A 695 -18.49 2.82 26.20
C LEU A 695 -19.95 3.02 26.57
N GLU A 696 -20.76 3.37 25.58
CA GLU A 696 -22.21 3.54 25.70
C GLU A 696 -22.90 2.59 24.70
N ALA A 697 -22.60 1.29 24.83
CA ALA A 697 -23.07 0.28 23.91
C ALA A 697 -24.60 0.25 23.82
N ALA A 698 -25.10 0.44 22.61
CA ALA A 698 -26.52 0.47 22.33
C ALA A 698 -26.82 -0.10 20.94
N VAL A 699 -27.99 -0.73 20.84
CA VAL A 699 -28.49 -1.32 19.61
C VAL A 699 -29.94 -0.91 19.40
N VAL A 700 -30.26 -0.54 18.16
CA VAL A 700 -31.63 -0.47 17.69
C VAL A 700 -31.82 -1.52 16.61
N TYR A 701 -32.84 -2.33 16.75
CA TYR A 701 -33.12 -3.41 15.80
C TYR A 701 -34.63 -3.63 15.67
N GLY A 702 -35.04 -4.31 14.61
CA GLY A 702 -36.44 -4.59 14.39
C GLY A 702 -36.69 -5.63 13.31
N TYR A 703 -37.90 -6.19 13.35
CA TYR A 703 -38.40 -7.17 12.41
C TYR A 703 -39.56 -6.57 11.62
N PHE A 704 -39.55 -6.78 10.31
CA PHE A 704 -40.55 -6.23 9.42
C PHE A 704 -41.06 -7.29 8.45
N PRO A 705 -42.39 -7.32 8.19
CA PRO A 705 -42.94 -8.16 7.13
C PRO A 705 -42.40 -7.69 5.78
N CYS A 706 -42.08 -8.64 4.91
CA CYS A 706 -41.52 -8.34 3.60
C CYS A 706 -41.89 -9.41 2.55
N HIS A 707 -41.63 -9.12 1.29
CA HIS A 707 -41.62 -10.10 0.22
C HIS A 707 -40.65 -9.67 -0.88
N ALA A 708 -40.24 -10.63 -1.69
CA ALA A 708 -39.42 -10.39 -2.88
C ALA A 708 -40.31 -10.09 -4.10
N GLU A 709 -39.93 -9.06 -4.87
CA GLU A 709 -40.51 -8.75 -6.17
C GLU A 709 -39.36 -8.49 -7.17
N GLY A 710 -38.97 -9.55 -7.89
CA GLY A 710 -37.81 -9.49 -8.80
C GLY A 710 -36.48 -9.37 -8.05
N GLU A 711 -35.78 -8.25 -8.21
CA GLU A 711 -34.52 -7.93 -7.52
C GLU A 711 -34.75 -7.06 -6.26
N ASP A 712 -36.01 -6.78 -5.98
CA ASP A 712 -36.42 -5.90 -4.88
C ASP A 712 -36.87 -6.71 -3.67
N LEU A 713 -36.45 -6.26 -2.49
CA LEU A 713 -37.04 -6.61 -1.21
C LEU A 713 -38.01 -5.51 -0.79
N VAL A 714 -39.30 -5.82 -0.82
CA VAL A 714 -40.39 -4.91 -0.45
C VAL A 714 -40.69 -5.09 1.03
N VAL A 715 -40.51 -4.04 1.82
CA VAL A 715 -40.81 -4.02 3.26
C VAL A 715 -42.18 -3.42 3.48
N LEU A 716 -43.01 -4.09 4.28
CA LEU A 716 -44.42 -3.76 4.49
C LEU A 716 -44.65 -3.05 5.84
N ALA A 717 -45.70 -2.23 5.89
CA ALA A 717 -46.27 -1.68 7.11
C ALA A 717 -47.25 -2.68 7.76
N GLU A 718 -47.70 -2.38 8.98
CA GLU A 718 -48.64 -3.25 9.73
C GLU A 718 -50.00 -3.42 9.03
N ASP A 719 -50.42 -2.44 8.23
CA ASP A 719 -51.63 -2.47 7.41
C ASP A 719 -51.44 -3.20 6.06
N GLY A 720 -50.24 -3.72 5.80
CA GLY A 720 -49.87 -4.42 4.57
C GLY A 720 -49.48 -3.51 3.40
N ALA A 721 -49.44 -2.19 3.58
CA ALA A 721 -48.95 -1.27 2.56
C ALA A 721 -47.43 -1.37 2.38
N GLU A 722 -46.92 -1.06 1.18
CA GLU A 722 -45.48 -0.92 0.94
C GLU A 722 -44.95 0.27 1.75
N ARG A 723 -43.99 0.01 2.63
CA ARG A 723 -43.35 1.02 3.46
C ARG A 723 -42.06 1.54 2.83
N CYS A 724 -41.21 0.62 2.36
CA CYS A 724 -40.01 0.96 1.59
C CYS A 724 -39.52 -0.26 0.79
N ARG A 725 -38.54 -0.04 -0.07
CA ARG A 725 -38.01 -1.03 -1.01
C ARG A 725 -36.50 -0.96 -1.10
N PHE A 726 -35.84 -2.11 -1.08
CA PHE A 726 -34.39 -2.25 -1.31
C PHE A 726 -34.15 -3.01 -2.61
N THR A 727 -33.32 -2.48 -3.49
CA THR A 727 -33.00 -3.12 -4.78
C THR A 727 -31.60 -3.69 -4.73
N PHE A 728 -31.44 -5.00 -4.96
CA PHE A 728 -30.15 -5.67 -4.82
C PHE A 728 -29.60 -6.17 -6.17
N PRO A 729 -28.30 -5.97 -6.46
CA PRO A 729 -27.72 -6.44 -7.72
C PRO A 729 -27.71 -7.97 -7.77
N ARG A 730 -28.02 -8.50 -8.96
CA ARG A 730 -27.93 -9.92 -9.26
C ARG A 730 -26.56 -10.30 -9.80
N GLN A 731 -26.00 -11.43 -9.34
CA GLN A 731 -24.73 -11.94 -9.85
C GLN A 731 -24.82 -12.24 -11.35
N ARG A 732 -23.87 -11.66 -12.10
CA ARG A 732 -23.70 -11.75 -13.55
C ARG A 732 -23.38 -13.15 -14.09
N ARG A 733 -22.82 -14.00 -13.24
CA ARG A 733 -22.33 -15.34 -13.60
C ARG A 733 -22.63 -16.32 -12.46
N GLY A 734 -22.52 -17.62 -12.73
CA GLY A 734 -22.75 -18.65 -11.72
C GLY A 734 -24.21 -18.78 -11.32
N ARG A 735 -24.48 -18.91 -10.02
CA ARG A 735 -25.83 -19.18 -9.45
C ARG A 735 -26.80 -17.99 -9.55
N ARG A 736 -26.36 -16.85 -10.07
CA ARG A 736 -27.16 -15.62 -10.24
C ARG A 736 -27.81 -15.15 -8.94
N LEU A 737 -27.08 -15.23 -7.82
CA LEU A 737 -27.56 -14.84 -6.49
C LEU A 737 -27.96 -13.37 -6.45
N CYS A 738 -29.11 -13.08 -5.85
CA CYS A 738 -29.61 -11.76 -5.48
C CYS A 738 -30.14 -11.85 -4.05
N LEU A 739 -29.92 -10.83 -3.20
CA LEU A 739 -30.34 -10.88 -1.80
C LEU A 739 -31.87 -10.98 -1.65
N ALA A 740 -32.64 -10.38 -2.56
CA ALA A 740 -34.10 -10.48 -2.55
C ALA A 740 -34.58 -11.93 -2.69
N ASP A 741 -33.85 -12.78 -3.40
CA ASP A 741 -34.27 -14.15 -3.70
C ASP A 741 -34.28 -15.07 -2.46
N PHE A 742 -33.66 -14.66 -1.36
CA PHE A 742 -33.68 -15.36 -0.08
C PHE A 742 -34.97 -15.14 0.72
N PHE A 743 -35.88 -14.27 0.25
CA PHE A 743 -37.17 -13.97 0.88
C PHE A 743 -38.35 -14.49 0.05
N ARG A 744 -39.51 -14.75 0.67
CA ARG A 744 -40.70 -15.25 -0.04
C ARG A 744 -41.09 -14.37 -1.25
N PRO A 745 -41.31 -14.97 -2.45
CA PRO A 745 -41.86 -14.23 -3.58
C PRO A 745 -43.27 -13.73 -3.28
N LYS A 746 -43.63 -12.56 -3.81
CA LYS A 746 -45.02 -12.06 -3.81
C LYS A 746 -46.02 -13.09 -4.33
N GLU A 747 -45.63 -13.82 -5.37
CA GLU A 747 -46.46 -14.84 -6.04
C GLU A 747 -46.76 -16.05 -5.14
N SER A 748 -45.97 -16.27 -4.08
CA SER A 748 -46.23 -17.35 -3.12
C SER A 748 -47.46 -17.08 -2.24
N GLY A 749 -47.93 -15.83 -2.18
CA GLY A 749 -49.00 -15.39 -1.29
C GLY A 749 -48.63 -15.41 0.20
N GLN A 750 -47.36 -15.69 0.54
CA GLN A 750 -46.83 -15.67 1.90
C GLN A 750 -45.93 -14.45 2.11
N THR A 751 -46.00 -13.84 3.28
CA THR A 751 -45.09 -12.79 3.73
C THR A 751 -43.91 -13.41 4.50
N ASP A 752 -42.71 -12.91 4.24
CA ASP A 752 -41.47 -13.26 4.93
C ASP A 752 -41.11 -12.19 5.96
N VAL A 753 -40.00 -12.38 6.68
CA VAL A 753 -39.53 -11.45 7.72
C VAL A 753 -38.09 -11.04 7.46
N VAL A 754 -37.84 -9.72 7.47
CA VAL A 754 -36.49 -9.14 7.41
C VAL A 754 -36.15 -8.45 8.72
N GLY A 755 -34.92 -8.66 9.19
CA GLY A 755 -34.35 -7.96 10.33
C GLY A 755 -33.43 -6.82 9.89
N PHE A 756 -33.54 -5.67 10.54
CA PHE A 756 -32.57 -4.57 10.41
C PHE A 756 -31.97 -4.24 11.78
N GLN A 757 -30.70 -3.87 11.82
CA GLN A 757 -30.03 -3.41 13.04
C GLN A 757 -29.07 -2.24 12.77
N VAL A 758 -28.91 -1.38 13.77
CA VAL A 758 -27.84 -0.37 13.88
C VAL A 758 -27.29 -0.45 15.30
N VAL A 759 -25.97 -0.49 15.41
CA VAL A 759 -25.26 -0.58 16.69
C VAL A 759 -24.33 0.62 16.86
N THR A 760 -24.03 0.97 18.10
CA THR A 760 -23.01 1.97 18.45
C THR A 760 -22.31 1.56 19.74
N VAL A 761 -21.03 1.90 19.87
CA VAL A 761 -20.27 1.80 21.12
C VAL A 761 -20.26 3.12 21.92
N GLY A 762 -21.00 4.12 21.45
CA GLY A 762 -21.17 5.40 22.13
C GLY A 762 -20.34 6.54 21.56
N SER A 763 -20.72 7.76 21.91
CA SER A 763 -20.01 8.98 21.47
C SER A 763 -18.81 9.31 22.36
N ARG A 764 -18.85 8.86 23.61
CA ARG A 764 -17.83 9.12 24.62
C ARG A 764 -16.46 8.54 24.29
N ILE A 765 -16.40 7.37 23.65
CA ILE A 765 -15.13 6.81 23.16
C ILE A 765 -14.54 7.65 22.02
N GLY A 766 -15.39 8.26 21.19
CA GLY A 766 -14.96 9.21 20.16
C GLY A 766 -14.31 10.45 20.78
N GLN A 767 -14.90 10.99 21.86
CA GLN A 767 -14.32 12.10 22.63
C GLN A 767 -12.97 11.70 23.24
N ALA A 768 -12.89 10.53 23.89
CA ALA A 768 -11.63 10.04 24.45
C ALA A 768 -10.53 9.84 23.38
N THR A 769 -10.88 9.35 22.19
CA THR A 769 -9.91 9.28 21.08
C THR A 769 -9.49 10.67 20.59
N ALA A 770 -10.41 11.63 20.54
CA ALA A 770 -10.09 13.01 20.18
C ALA A 770 -9.20 13.69 21.24
N GLU A 771 -9.43 13.43 22.52
CA GLU A 771 -8.58 13.88 23.64
C GLU A 771 -7.18 13.28 23.53
N LEU A 772 -7.05 11.97 23.26
CA LEU A 772 -5.75 11.32 23.04
C LEU A 772 -5.03 11.88 21.81
N PHE A 773 -5.78 12.20 20.75
CA PHE A 773 -5.21 12.83 19.55
C PHE A 773 -4.72 14.24 19.86
N ALA A 774 -5.53 15.06 20.55
CA ALA A 774 -5.18 16.41 20.97
C ALA A 774 -4.04 16.46 22.01
N ALA A 775 -3.88 15.41 22.80
CA ALA A 775 -2.78 15.24 23.75
C ALA A 775 -1.54 14.58 23.13
N ASP A 776 -1.49 14.45 21.80
CA ASP A 776 -0.41 13.82 21.03
C ASP A 776 -0.07 12.38 21.44
N ALA A 777 -0.99 11.67 22.11
CA ALA A 777 -0.85 10.28 22.51
C ALA A 777 -1.19 9.34 21.34
N TYR A 778 -0.52 9.50 20.20
CA TYR A 778 -0.91 8.87 18.93
C TYR A 778 -0.97 7.34 18.96
N ARG A 779 -0.07 6.70 19.71
CA ARG A 779 -0.12 5.24 19.86
C ARG A 779 -1.38 4.82 20.60
N ASP A 780 -1.69 5.47 21.71
CA ASP A 780 -2.87 5.20 22.52
C ASP A 780 -4.15 5.55 21.75
N TYR A 781 -4.14 6.66 20.99
CA TYR A 781 -5.19 7.02 20.06
C TYR A 781 -5.43 5.91 19.02
N LEU A 782 -4.39 5.44 18.32
CA LEU A 782 -4.51 4.40 17.31
C LEU A 782 -4.99 3.08 17.93
N GLU A 783 -4.48 2.72 19.12
CA GLU A 783 -4.89 1.52 19.84
C GLU A 783 -6.37 1.61 20.25
N LEU A 784 -6.79 2.70 20.92
CA LEU A 784 -8.16 2.91 21.37
C LEU A 784 -9.15 3.06 20.22
N HIS A 785 -8.78 3.80 19.17
CA HIS A 785 -9.61 3.96 17.98
C HIS A 785 -9.80 2.62 17.26
N GLY A 786 -8.72 1.88 17.02
CA GLY A 786 -8.78 0.54 16.44
C GLY A 786 -9.64 -0.43 17.25
N LEU A 787 -9.52 -0.38 18.58
CA LEU A 787 -10.35 -1.18 19.50
C LEU A 787 -11.83 -0.77 19.43
N SER A 788 -12.14 0.53 19.36
CA SER A 788 -13.52 1.03 19.27
C SER A 788 -14.25 0.50 18.02
N VAL A 789 -13.55 0.45 16.87
CA VAL A 789 -14.08 -0.09 15.62
C VAL A 789 -14.35 -1.60 15.75
N GLN A 790 -13.40 -2.35 16.32
CA GLN A 790 -13.56 -3.80 16.48
C GLN A 790 -14.63 -4.16 17.52
N LEU A 791 -14.78 -3.36 18.58
CA LEU A 791 -15.86 -3.53 19.56
C LEU A 791 -17.24 -3.22 18.96
N ALA A 792 -17.34 -2.29 18.01
CA ALA A 792 -18.59 -2.03 17.30
C ALA A 792 -18.99 -3.20 16.40
N GLU A 793 -18.03 -3.81 15.70
CA GLU A 793 -18.29 -5.04 14.92
C GLU A 793 -18.63 -6.22 15.82
N ALA A 794 -17.91 -6.40 16.93
CA ALA A 794 -18.21 -7.44 17.91
C ALA A 794 -19.63 -7.30 18.47
N LEU A 795 -20.07 -6.06 18.75
CA LEU A 795 -21.44 -5.77 19.17
C LEU A 795 -22.46 -6.10 18.07
N ALA A 796 -22.16 -5.79 16.80
CA ALA A 796 -23.03 -6.12 15.68
C ALA A 796 -23.19 -7.64 15.49
N GLU A 797 -22.12 -8.40 15.70
CA GLU A 797 -22.12 -9.86 15.55
C GLU A 797 -22.80 -10.56 16.74
N TYR A 798 -22.51 -10.11 17.97
CA TYR A 798 -23.23 -10.53 19.17
C TYR A 798 -24.74 -10.30 19.01
N TRP A 799 -25.13 -9.13 18.51
CA TRP A 799 -26.55 -8.81 18.33
C TRP A 799 -27.18 -9.64 17.20
N HIS A 800 -26.44 -9.92 16.14
CA HIS A 800 -26.89 -10.81 15.07
C HIS A 800 -27.13 -12.24 15.60
N ALA A 801 -26.28 -12.75 16.49
CA ALA A 801 -26.51 -14.04 17.16
C ALA A 801 -27.80 -14.03 18.00
N ARG A 802 -28.06 -12.93 18.71
CA ARG A 802 -29.35 -12.76 19.43
C ARG A 802 -30.54 -12.74 18.49
N VAL A 803 -30.43 -12.08 17.33
CA VAL A 803 -31.48 -12.07 16.31
C VAL A 803 -31.75 -13.48 15.78
N ARG A 804 -30.71 -14.29 15.55
CA ARG A 804 -30.87 -15.70 15.16
C ARG A 804 -31.53 -16.53 16.26
N ALA A 805 -31.14 -16.31 17.52
CA ALA A 805 -31.77 -16.98 18.66
C ALA A 805 -33.26 -16.62 18.81
N GLU A 806 -33.59 -15.34 18.64
CA GLU A 806 -34.98 -14.83 18.65
C GLU A 806 -35.83 -15.45 17.52
N LEU A 807 -35.23 -15.76 16.37
CA LEU A 807 -35.88 -16.44 15.23
C LEU A 807 -35.83 -17.97 15.32
N GLY A 808 -35.29 -18.54 16.41
CA GLY A 808 -35.27 -19.99 16.65
C GLY A 808 -34.12 -20.76 15.99
N PHE A 809 -33.08 -20.08 15.51
CA PHE A 809 -31.93 -20.69 14.83
C PHE A 809 -30.67 -20.84 15.68
N ALA A 810 -30.71 -20.52 16.98
CA ALA A 810 -29.55 -20.67 17.87
C ALA A 810 -29.01 -22.12 17.95
N GLY A 811 -29.83 -23.13 17.64
CA GLY A 811 -29.38 -24.52 17.59
C GLY A 811 -28.46 -24.85 16.40
N ASP A 812 -28.43 -23.99 15.38
CA ASP A 812 -27.58 -24.12 14.18
C ASP A 812 -26.28 -23.30 14.31
N ASP A 813 -26.11 -22.57 15.42
CA ASP A 813 -24.93 -21.76 15.68
C ASP A 813 -23.75 -22.64 16.17
N PRO A 814 -22.52 -22.41 15.69
CA PRO A 814 -21.36 -23.16 16.14
C PRO A 814 -20.95 -22.79 17.57
N ASP A 815 -20.37 -23.76 18.30
CA ASP A 815 -19.83 -23.54 19.65
C ASP A 815 -18.56 -22.65 19.65
N ALA A 816 -17.81 -22.65 18.55
CA ALA A 816 -16.56 -21.92 18.39
C ALA A 816 -16.77 -20.55 17.73
N ILE A 817 -16.15 -19.50 18.29
CA ILE A 817 -16.28 -18.12 17.77
C ILE A 817 -15.61 -17.97 16.39
N GLU A 818 -14.56 -18.72 16.11
CA GLU A 818 -13.88 -18.71 14.82
C GLU A 818 -14.80 -19.21 13.69
N ASP A 819 -15.67 -20.17 14.02
CA ASP A 819 -16.66 -20.69 13.08
C ASP A 819 -17.83 -19.70 12.88
N MET A 820 -18.13 -18.86 13.89
CA MET A 820 -19.01 -17.70 13.70
C MET A 820 -18.44 -16.73 12.66
N PHE A 821 -17.16 -16.37 12.78
CA PHE A 821 -16.52 -15.46 11.81
C PHE A 821 -16.44 -16.04 10.40
N ALA A 822 -16.40 -17.37 10.27
CA ALA A 822 -16.45 -18.07 8.99
C ALA A 822 -17.88 -18.22 8.42
N LEU A 823 -18.89 -17.57 9.01
CA LEU A 823 -20.30 -17.63 8.60
C LEU A 823 -20.88 -19.06 8.60
N LYS A 824 -20.41 -19.94 9.50
CA LYS A 824 -20.90 -21.33 9.60
C LYS A 824 -22.18 -21.44 10.44
N TYR A 825 -23.10 -20.51 10.27
CA TYR A 825 -24.42 -20.49 10.91
C TYR A 825 -25.50 -20.25 9.87
N ARG A 826 -26.77 -20.45 10.24
CA ARG A 826 -27.91 -20.19 9.36
C ARG A 826 -28.24 -18.70 9.31
N GLY A 827 -28.26 -18.13 8.11
CA GLY A 827 -28.54 -16.71 7.86
C GLY A 827 -27.27 -15.90 7.59
N ALA A 828 -27.41 -14.63 7.25
CA ALA A 828 -26.30 -13.74 6.96
C ALA A 828 -26.67 -12.28 7.25
N ARG A 829 -25.68 -11.49 7.69
CA ARG A 829 -25.78 -10.05 7.89
C ARG A 829 -25.07 -9.33 6.76
N PHE A 830 -25.77 -8.41 6.11
CA PHE A 830 -25.20 -7.57 5.04
C PHE A 830 -25.21 -6.10 5.48
N SER A 831 -24.13 -5.40 5.14
CA SER A 831 -23.99 -3.96 5.39
C SER A 831 -24.01 -3.20 4.05
N LEU A 832 -24.83 -2.14 3.98
CA LEU A 832 -24.94 -1.31 2.79
C LEU A 832 -23.61 -0.64 2.42
N GLY A 833 -23.23 -0.72 1.15
CA GLY A 833 -21.94 -0.29 0.58
C GLY A 833 -21.04 -1.44 0.15
N TYR A 834 -21.35 -2.68 0.53
CA TYR A 834 -20.63 -3.88 0.09
C TYR A 834 -21.19 -4.41 -1.23
N GLY A 835 -20.43 -5.24 -1.95
CA GLY A 835 -20.78 -5.68 -3.31
C GLY A 835 -22.17 -6.36 -3.45
N ALA A 836 -22.71 -6.96 -2.38
CA ALA A 836 -24.05 -7.56 -2.38
C ALA A 836 -25.20 -6.54 -2.23
N CYS A 837 -24.92 -5.35 -1.69
CA CYS A 837 -25.87 -4.25 -1.51
C CYS A 837 -25.11 -2.90 -1.61
N PRO A 838 -24.64 -2.50 -2.80
CA PRO A 838 -23.69 -1.40 -2.97
C PRO A 838 -24.30 -0.02 -2.80
N ASP A 839 -25.63 0.11 -2.81
CA ASP A 839 -26.30 1.40 -2.68
C ASP A 839 -26.24 1.91 -1.23
N LEU A 840 -25.50 3.01 -1.04
CA LEU A 840 -25.35 3.66 0.26
C LEU A 840 -26.56 4.52 0.64
N GLU A 841 -27.39 4.93 -0.32
CA GLU A 841 -28.54 5.81 -0.08
C GLU A 841 -29.65 5.07 0.67
N ASP A 842 -29.68 3.74 0.54
CA ASP A 842 -30.57 2.84 1.30
C ASP A 842 -30.38 2.92 2.83
N ARG A 843 -29.28 3.53 3.31
CA ARG A 843 -29.10 3.81 4.74
C ARG A 843 -30.15 4.76 5.27
N ALA A 844 -30.67 5.68 4.44
CA ALA A 844 -31.76 6.56 4.82
C ALA A 844 -33.06 5.78 5.12
N LYS A 845 -33.32 4.71 4.35
CA LYS A 845 -34.47 3.81 4.57
C LYS A 845 -34.33 3.06 5.90
N ILE A 846 -33.13 2.53 6.19
CA ILE A 846 -32.85 1.90 7.49
C ILE A 846 -33.00 2.92 8.64
N ALA A 847 -32.53 4.16 8.46
CA ALA A 847 -32.68 5.21 9.45
C ALA A 847 -34.17 5.56 9.70
N GLU A 848 -35.00 5.61 8.66
CA GLU A 848 -36.44 5.83 8.80
C GLU A 848 -37.14 4.66 9.51
N LEU A 849 -36.77 3.42 9.18
CA LEU A 849 -37.32 2.22 9.80
C LEU A 849 -36.93 2.13 11.29
N LEU A 850 -35.63 2.30 11.58
CA LEU A 850 -35.06 2.03 12.89
C LEU A 850 -34.91 3.25 13.78
N ARG A 851 -35.00 4.48 13.28
CA ARG A 851 -34.83 5.71 14.09
C ARG A 851 -33.59 5.63 15.01
N PRO A 852 -32.38 5.53 14.42
CA PRO A 852 -31.13 5.32 15.17
C PRO A 852 -30.78 6.45 16.11
N GLU A 853 -31.31 7.66 15.93
CA GLU A 853 -31.18 8.77 16.88
C GLU A 853 -31.63 8.43 18.31
N ARG A 854 -32.40 7.35 18.48
CA ARG A 854 -32.78 6.82 19.80
C ARG A 854 -31.61 6.21 20.58
N ILE A 855 -30.50 5.87 19.93
CA ILE A 855 -29.30 5.29 20.55
C ILE A 855 -28.09 6.23 20.61
N GLY A 856 -28.30 7.52 20.33
CA GLY A 856 -27.24 8.52 20.17
C GLY A 856 -26.95 8.74 18.69
#